data_AF-A0A8B8AVE9-F1
#
_entry.id   AF-A0A8B8AVE9-F1
#
_cell.length_a   1.000
_cell.length_b   1.000
_cell.length_c   1.000
_cell.angle_alpha   90.00
_cell.angle_beta   90.00
_cell.angle_gamma   90.00
#
_symmetry.space_group_name_H-M   'P 1'
#
loop_
_entity.id
_entity.type
_entity.pdbx_description
1 polymer ?
#
loop_
_entity_poly.entity_id
_entity_poly.type
_entity_poly.pdbx_seq_one_letter_code
_entity_poly.pdbx_strand_id
1 'polypeptide(L)'
;MENSNPNVLTIKPTPRCIMEFFLVHVEKPENVSTLSKAILNAVNLEAKMDRIRFFPEQLELRKTFPDSSERLEPGIVFIFEVDVVCKNNKLQILEKDPSKREQFFLFDSTFATKVIWIRSTSVHVVDAKLRVYEEYESLMVSKNILIQHEFEKHDDICKSSGIQKLKSASDSIQSIAVNMPVNHIKTILQNAVKKDLSKKNIQGICHEVILHNEKDCIGNCKSTEYICRSQKTVRKIKENLVLETLKEIAKKIGSNVCKWILNCIDTNIQTNLDREFSEIRNNISDKLYGEFEVYITEVCIYSVFQSVYETMYSLWAYVVTFVWSVDVNSKRWRDEIAHEIYEKICEKKEGITRNLLLHIQPLCTETVEVLSKLSSKLDVYAEMIVPSDQEALVKQWKRRKVIGDRESLMKKYPSILAFTAGTKKGHSVVKIFLDHDDREAKEHFEKECQRFSESVLHFEYHTKPHDEESESLKGIPIDKSTHIIDRNKRKEIGNIIKMEYQRLLANHSMIIGIGVGLVARNGFDEPCIVLCCLDNLLVPFGEQKLPSLLEGYPVDIREDFVMFGHCSNCPSVNNGCSIGRHSSIQTGSVGFLVKSNNPTSSQKNGFLTAAHVAVECFPELHDDNALLSEHPLYNTTNKIVHPSWNDNNYQNNIIGRVSEAFCGNFGTEKTGIDAALVELYEQNMTDPSNHFELQMAEEEELTFDGTTYVEKTGRTTGKTIGKLFCENFVVSVQNKFCNGNFYVFNDCYAIIDDGTDFFMLGDSGSGVFVLDKKKNSLNPLGIAFARYNSHTAVCRIKKIVDAFNCSMCHEDEPMDVS
;
A
#
# COMPACT_ATOMS: atom_id res chain seq x y z
N MET A 1 12.73 19.58 1.65
CA MET A 1 13.43 18.30 1.44
C MET A 1 13.74 17.74 2.81
N GLU A 2 12.79 17.04 3.41
CA GLU A 2 12.99 16.37 4.69
C GLU A 2 13.76 15.07 4.47
N ASN A 3 14.66 14.75 5.41
CA ASN A 3 15.50 13.54 5.42
C ASN A 3 14.65 12.26 5.34
N SER A 4 14.39 11.75 4.13
CA SER A 4 13.85 10.40 3.95
C SER A 4 14.98 9.39 4.12
N ASN A 5 14.97 8.63 5.23
CA ASN A 5 15.85 7.48 5.40
C ASN A 5 15.61 6.49 4.25
N PRO A 6 16.60 6.17 3.39
CA PRO A 6 16.40 5.31 2.21
C PRO A 6 15.94 3.88 2.56
N ASN A 7 16.09 3.48 3.82
CA ASN A 7 15.72 2.18 4.35
C ASN A 7 14.28 2.07 4.85
N VAL A 8 13.51 3.17 4.83
CA VAL A 8 12.13 3.21 5.33
C VAL A 8 11.19 3.76 4.26
N LEU A 9 10.06 3.11 4.06
CA LEU A 9 8.94 3.60 3.24
C LEU A 9 7.74 3.85 4.16
N THR A 10 6.99 4.92 3.93
CA THR A 10 5.83 5.28 4.76
C THR A 10 4.54 5.13 3.97
N ILE A 11 3.56 4.43 4.53
CA ILE A 11 2.22 4.28 3.95
C ILE A 11 1.16 4.90 4.87
N LYS A 12 0.00 5.28 4.31
CA LYS A 12 -1.13 5.79 5.09
C LYS A 12 -2.32 4.84 5.02
N PRO A 13 -2.98 4.52 6.15
CA PRO A 13 -4.22 3.76 6.14
C PRO A 13 -5.37 4.59 5.54
N THR A 14 -6.37 3.92 4.95
CA THR A 14 -7.57 4.62 4.49
C THR A 14 -8.44 5.07 5.68
N PRO A 15 -9.31 6.10 5.51
CA PRO A 15 -10.26 6.50 6.54
C PRO A 15 -11.15 5.36 7.03
N ARG A 16 -11.49 4.40 6.15
CA ARG A 16 -12.25 3.20 6.51
C ARG A 16 -11.46 2.29 7.45
N CYS A 17 -10.20 1.99 7.11
CA CYS A 17 -9.32 1.18 7.96
C CYS A 17 -9.15 1.82 9.35
N ILE A 18 -8.92 3.14 9.39
CA ILE A 18 -8.86 3.91 10.64
C ILE A 18 -10.13 3.73 11.48
N MET A 19 -11.32 3.82 10.87
CA MET A 19 -12.59 3.67 11.58
C MET A 19 -12.78 2.27 12.20
N GLU A 20 -12.30 1.21 11.52
CA GLU A 20 -12.34 -0.17 12.05
C GLU A 20 -11.55 -0.28 13.36
N PHE A 21 -10.43 0.44 13.50
CA PHE A 21 -9.64 0.51 14.74
C PHE A 21 -10.21 1.45 15.80
N PHE A 22 -10.90 2.54 15.41
CA PHE A 22 -11.55 3.44 16.37
C PHE A 22 -12.64 2.77 17.20
N LEU A 23 -13.31 1.76 16.64
CA LEU A 23 -14.34 0.98 17.35
C LEU A 23 -13.77 0.08 18.46
N VAL A 24 -12.43 -0.04 18.57
CA VAL A 24 -11.74 -0.77 19.63
C VAL A 24 -11.79 0.05 20.94
N HIS A 25 -12.95 0.02 21.59
CA HIS A 25 -13.16 0.67 22.88
C HIS A 25 -13.07 -0.31 24.05
N VAL A 26 -11.88 -0.37 24.63
CA VAL A 26 -11.66 -0.97 25.95
C VAL A 26 -12.05 0.07 27.02
N GLU A 27 -13.27 -0.04 27.54
CA GLU A 27 -13.66 0.65 28.78
C GLU A 27 -12.73 0.20 29.93
N LYS A 28 -12.21 1.17 30.69
CA LYS A 28 -11.59 0.87 31.98
C LYS A 28 -12.70 0.31 32.87
N PRO A 29 -12.54 -0.87 33.50
CA PRO A 29 -13.57 -1.36 34.40
C PRO A 29 -13.77 -0.32 35.53
N GLU A 30 -15.00 0.15 35.74
CA GLU A 30 -15.25 1.30 36.64
C GLU A 30 -15.11 0.95 38.14
N ASN A 31 -14.96 -0.33 38.47
CA ASN A 31 -14.79 -0.82 39.84
C ASN A 31 -13.71 -1.91 39.90
N VAL A 32 -12.45 -1.54 39.61
CA VAL A 32 -11.30 -2.46 39.74
C VAL A 32 -10.53 -2.23 41.03
N SER A 33 -10.06 -3.32 41.63
CA SER A 33 -9.11 -3.30 42.74
C SER A 33 -7.87 -2.44 42.46
N THR A 34 -7.24 -1.95 43.53
CA THR A 34 -5.99 -1.18 43.47
C THR A 34 -4.86 -1.97 42.77
N LEU A 35 -4.79 -3.29 42.98
CA LEU A 35 -3.80 -4.15 42.34
C LEU A 35 -3.99 -4.21 40.83
N SER A 36 -5.23 -4.42 40.36
CA SER A 36 -5.55 -4.43 38.93
C SER A 36 -5.19 -3.11 38.26
N LYS A 37 -5.50 -1.97 38.90
CA LYS A 37 -5.16 -0.63 38.37
C LYS A 37 -3.65 -0.45 38.24
N ALA A 38 -2.88 -0.82 39.27
CA ALA A 38 -1.43 -0.69 39.26
C ALA A 38 -0.77 -1.55 38.17
N ILE A 39 -1.27 -2.77 37.93
CA ILE A 39 -0.78 -3.64 36.85
C ILE A 39 -1.11 -3.06 35.47
N LEU A 40 -2.35 -2.62 35.25
CA LEU A 40 -2.76 -2.05 33.96
C LEU A 40 -1.95 -0.79 33.62
N ASN A 41 -1.65 0.04 34.63
CA ASN A 41 -0.78 1.21 34.49
C ASN A 41 0.68 0.81 34.19
N ALA A 42 1.19 -0.25 34.81
CA ALA A 42 2.56 -0.73 34.61
C ALA A 42 2.77 -1.38 33.23
N VAL A 43 1.77 -2.11 32.73
CA VAL A 43 1.74 -2.65 31.36
C VAL A 43 1.62 -1.53 30.32
N ASN A 44 1.24 -0.33 30.77
CA ASN A 44 1.00 0.86 29.94
C ASN A 44 -0.03 0.56 28.82
N LEU A 45 -1.07 -0.18 29.19
CA LEU A 45 -2.08 -0.64 28.24
C LEU A 45 -2.73 0.53 27.51
N GLU A 46 -2.99 1.64 28.20
CA GLU A 46 -3.60 2.83 27.60
C GLU A 46 -2.73 3.37 26.45
N ALA A 47 -1.42 3.54 26.66
CA ALA A 47 -0.53 3.97 25.57
C ALA A 47 -0.42 2.93 24.43
N LYS A 48 -0.45 1.63 24.75
CA LYS A 48 -0.49 0.56 23.73
C LYS A 48 -1.79 0.62 22.92
N MET A 49 -2.93 0.85 23.57
CA MET A 49 -4.23 1.00 22.93
C MET A 49 -4.32 2.30 22.13
N ASP A 50 -3.75 3.40 22.61
CA ASP A 50 -3.69 4.67 21.87
C ASP A 50 -2.87 4.52 20.59
N ARG A 51 -1.74 3.80 20.63
CA ARG A 51 -0.97 3.46 19.41
C ARG A 51 -1.75 2.62 18.40
N ILE A 52 -2.80 1.93 18.82
CA ILE A 52 -3.68 1.12 17.96
C ILE A 52 -4.88 1.94 17.49
N ARG A 53 -5.51 2.74 18.37
CA ARG A 53 -6.65 3.62 18.09
C ARG A 53 -6.27 4.77 17.15
N PHE A 54 -5.17 5.44 17.49
CA PHE A 54 -4.54 6.46 16.66
C PHE A 54 -3.48 5.81 15.79
N PHE A 55 -3.86 4.71 15.11
CA PHE A 55 -2.99 4.03 14.15
C PHE A 55 -2.28 5.12 13.35
N PRO A 56 -0.94 5.14 13.34
CA PRO A 56 -0.22 6.37 13.04
C PRO A 56 -0.64 6.87 11.67
N GLU A 57 -0.77 8.19 11.53
CA GLU A 57 -1.08 8.85 10.25
C GLU A 57 -0.18 8.32 9.11
N GLN A 58 0.97 7.73 9.46
CA GLN A 58 1.88 6.97 8.60
C GLN A 58 2.41 5.70 9.30
N LEU A 59 2.34 4.54 8.64
CA LEU A 59 3.01 3.30 9.06
C LEU A 59 4.33 3.15 8.31
N GLU A 60 5.41 2.87 9.06
CA GLU A 60 6.74 2.64 8.51
C GLU A 60 6.95 1.19 8.06
N LEU A 61 7.46 1.04 6.84
CA LEU A 61 7.85 -0.21 6.20
C LEU A 61 9.37 -0.27 6.13
N ARG A 62 9.98 -1.24 6.80
CA ARG A 62 11.45 -1.36 6.90
C ARG A 62 12.01 -2.30 5.84
N LYS A 63 13.12 -1.89 5.22
CA LYS A 63 13.87 -2.68 4.23
C LYS A 63 15.06 -3.43 4.81
N THR A 64 15.40 -3.15 6.06
CA THR A 64 16.52 -3.74 6.79
C THR A 64 15.99 -4.74 7.79
N PHE A 65 16.53 -5.95 7.74
CA PHE A 65 16.17 -7.03 8.64
C PHE A 65 17.06 -6.98 9.88
N PRO A 66 16.48 -7.14 11.08
CA PRO A 66 17.24 -7.16 12.32
C PRO A 66 18.16 -8.39 12.36
N ASP A 67 19.32 -8.24 12.99
CA ASP A 67 20.08 -9.40 13.44
C ASP A 67 19.29 -10.12 14.54
N SER A 68 19.53 -11.43 14.72
CA SER A 68 18.79 -12.27 15.69
C SER A 68 18.79 -11.74 17.14
N SER A 69 19.68 -10.79 17.47
CA SER A 69 19.79 -10.14 18.77
C SER A 69 18.90 -8.89 19.00
N GLU A 70 18.29 -8.32 17.96
CA GLU A 70 17.62 -7.01 18.05
C GLU A 70 16.15 -7.10 18.50
N ARG A 71 15.74 -6.27 19.47
CA ARG A 71 14.35 -6.27 19.96
C ARG A 71 13.40 -5.70 18.91
N LEU A 72 12.29 -6.39 18.68
CA LEU A 72 11.28 -5.98 17.71
C LEU A 72 10.03 -5.52 18.42
N GLU A 73 9.53 -4.36 18.01
CA GLU A 73 8.19 -3.94 18.40
C GLU A 73 7.14 -4.77 17.64
N PRO A 74 6.09 -5.25 18.31
CA PRO A 74 4.99 -5.95 17.67
C PRO A 74 4.30 -5.09 16.59
N GLY A 75 3.94 -5.73 15.47
CA GLY A 75 3.32 -5.08 14.32
C GLY A 75 4.29 -4.29 13.45
N ILE A 76 5.60 -4.44 13.63
CA ILE A 76 6.59 -3.94 12.68
C ILE A 76 6.38 -4.57 11.29
N VAL A 77 6.58 -3.79 10.24
CA VAL A 77 6.41 -4.29 8.87
C VAL A 77 7.75 -4.30 8.14
N PHE A 78 8.09 -5.45 7.56
CA PHE A 78 9.25 -5.61 6.70
C PHE A 78 8.84 -5.83 5.25
N ILE A 79 9.54 -5.15 4.34
CA ILE A 79 9.29 -5.24 2.91
C ILE A 79 10.47 -5.87 2.16
N PHE A 80 10.14 -6.71 1.18
CA PHE A 80 11.04 -7.15 0.13
C PHE A 80 10.57 -6.55 -1.20
N GLU A 81 11.35 -5.63 -1.76
CA GLU A 81 10.97 -4.89 -2.97
C GLU A 81 11.32 -5.66 -4.24
N VAL A 82 10.34 -5.79 -5.13
CA VAL A 82 10.51 -6.39 -6.46
C VAL A 82 9.86 -5.51 -7.52
N ASP A 83 10.52 -5.41 -8.68
CA ASP A 83 9.98 -4.76 -9.86
C ASP A 83 9.53 -5.83 -10.87
N VAL A 84 8.33 -5.67 -11.42
CA VAL A 84 7.81 -6.54 -12.51
C VAL A 84 7.84 -5.76 -13.81
N VAL A 85 8.56 -6.30 -14.80
CA VAL A 85 8.74 -5.69 -16.13
C VAL A 85 8.38 -6.70 -17.22
N CYS A 86 7.87 -6.25 -18.37
CA CYS A 86 7.80 -7.12 -19.55
C CYS A 86 9.12 -7.01 -20.32
N LYS A 87 9.75 -8.14 -20.63
CA LYS A 87 10.91 -8.24 -21.52
C LYS A 87 10.79 -9.48 -22.38
N ASN A 88 11.01 -9.36 -23.68
CA ASN A 88 10.83 -10.45 -24.65
C ASN A 88 9.44 -11.09 -24.56
N ASN A 89 8.39 -10.26 -24.49
CA ASN A 89 6.99 -10.67 -24.33
C ASN A 89 6.68 -11.51 -23.08
N LYS A 90 7.54 -11.46 -22.05
CA LYS A 90 7.34 -12.19 -20.79
C LYS A 90 7.51 -11.28 -19.59
N LEU A 91 6.66 -11.48 -18.57
CA LEU A 91 6.82 -10.81 -17.29
C LEU A 91 8.00 -11.41 -16.52
N GLN A 92 8.97 -10.57 -16.19
CA GLN A 92 10.16 -10.89 -15.42
C GLN A 92 10.13 -10.15 -14.09
N ILE A 93 10.71 -10.77 -13.06
CA ILE A 93 10.83 -10.20 -11.72
C ILE A 93 12.28 -9.77 -11.53
N LEU A 94 12.47 -8.53 -11.13
CA LEU A 94 13.76 -7.96 -10.77
C LEU A 94 13.74 -7.67 -9.27
N GLU A 95 14.54 -8.42 -8.51
CA GLU A 95 14.70 -8.19 -7.08
C GLU A 95 15.58 -6.95 -6.88
N LYS A 96 15.10 -5.96 -6.12
CA LYS A 96 15.83 -4.70 -5.91
C LYS A 96 17.09 -4.88 -5.06
N ASP A 97 17.04 -5.83 -4.13
CA ASP A 97 18.18 -6.22 -3.28
C ASP A 97 18.19 -7.75 -3.11
N PRO A 98 18.75 -8.50 -4.09
CA PRO A 98 18.75 -9.96 -4.07
C PRO A 98 19.46 -10.54 -2.85
N SER A 99 20.43 -9.80 -2.27
CA SER A 99 21.21 -10.24 -1.10
C SER A 99 20.35 -10.44 0.15
N LYS A 100 19.20 -9.74 0.23
CA LYS A 100 18.25 -9.82 1.36
C LYS A 100 17.18 -10.88 1.18
N ARG A 101 17.10 -11.54 0.03
CA ARG A 101 16.07 -12.55 -0.25
C ARG A 101 16.03 -13.63 0.83
N GLU A 102 17.16 -14.28 1.09
CA GLU A 102 17.23 -15.35 2.10
C GLU A 102 16.85 -14.83 3.48
N GLN A 103 17.34 -13.64 3.88
CA GLN A 103 17.00 -13.03 5.16
C GLN A 103 15.49 -12.79 5.29
N PHE A 104 14.83 -12.20 4.29
CA PHE A 104 13.39 -11.94 4.31
C PHE A 104 12.57 -13.22 4.45
N PHE A 105 12.89 -14.24 3.64
CA PHE A 105 12.12 -15.48 3.65
C PHE A 105 12.42 -16.32 4.89
N LEU A 106 13.67 -16.44 5.34
CA LEU A 106 14.06 -17.24 6.51
C LEU A 106 13.73 -16.57 7.85
N PHE A 107 13.56 -15.25 7.87
CA PHE A 107 13.17 -14.52 9.06
C PHE A 107 11.79 -14.99 9.55
N ASP A 108 11.79 -15.71 10.68
CA ASP A 108 10.59 -16.20 11.33
C ASP A 108 10.26 -15.33 12.54
N SER A 109 9.10 -14.69 12.49
CA SER A 109 8.61 -13.84 13.56
C SER A 109 7.09 -13.80 13.48
N THR A 110 6.45 -14.22 14.56
CA THR A 110 5.00 -14.12 14.75
C THR A 110 4.54 -12.68 15.00
N PHE A 111 5.48 -11.79 15.35
CA PHE A 111 5.24 -10.40 15.75
C PHE A 111 5.42 -9.38 14.62
N ALA A 112 5.95 -9.79 13.48
CA ALA A 112 6.23 -8.91 12.35
C ALA A 112 5.35 -9.25 11.13
N THR A 113 4.93 -8.23 10.39
CA THR A 113 4.23 -8.40 9.12
C THR A 113 5.27 -8.39 8.00
N LYS A 114 5.27 -9.44 7.17
CA LYS A 114 6.15 -9.53 6.00
C LYS A 114 5.37 -9.23 4.74
N VAL A 115 5.93 -8.40 3.87
CA VAL A 115 5.28 -7.97 2.63
C VAL A 115 6.26 -8.06 1.47
N ILE A 116 5.88 -8.70 0.37
CA ILE A 116 6.53 -8.52 -0.92
C ILE A 116 5.91 -7.26 -1.54
N TRP A 117 6.71 -6.21 -1.65
CA TRP A 117 6.30 -4.92 -2.19
C TRP A 117 6.60 -4.86 -3.67
N ILE A 118 5.55 -4.85 -4.49
CA ILE A 118 5.64 -4.90 -5.94
C ILE A 118 5.51 -3.50 -6.52
N ARG A 119 6.40 -3.20 -7.46
CA ARG A 119 6.25 -2.10 -8.41
C ARG A 119 6.20 -2.66 -9.81
N SER A 120 5.52 -1.95 -10.69
CA SER A 120 5.53 -2.29 -12.11
C SER A 120 5.22 -1.06 -12.93
N THR A 121 5.83 -1.01 -14.12
CA THR A 121 5.52 0.01 -15.13
C THR A 121 4.86 -0.71 -16.29
N SER A 122 3.73 -0.21 -16.78
CA SER A 122 3.06 -0.80 -17.95
C SER A 122 2.65 -2.28 -17.77
N VAL A 123 2.37 -2.70 -16.53
CA VAL A 123 1.83 -4.03 -16.21
C VAL A 123 0.62 -3.87 -15.28
N HIS A 124 -0.45 -4.63 -15.52
CA HIS A 124 -1.62 -4.62 -14.65
C HIS A 124 -1.29 -5.25 -13.29
N VAL A 125 -1.84 -4.66 -12.23
CA VAL A 125 -1.55 -5.02 -10.83
C VAL A 125 -1.76 -6.50 -10.57
N VAL A 126 -2.88 -7.06 -11.02
CA VAL A 126 -3.20 -8.48 -10.77
C VAL A 126 -2.21 -9.40 -11.48
N ASP A 127 -1.82 -9.08 -12.72
CA ASP A 127 -0.87 -9.88 -13.49
C ASP A 127 0.55 -9.81 -12.89
N ALA A 128 0.96 -8.64 -12.38
CA ALA A 128 2.21 -8.48 -11.64
C ALA A 128 2.20 -9.30 -10.33
N LYS A 129 1.12 -9.21 -9.53
CA LYS A 129 0.95 -9.97 -8.29
C LYS A 129 0.95 -11.48 -8.54
N LEU A 130 0.26 -11.93 -9.58
CA LEU A 130 0.22 -13.35 -9.95
C LEU A 130 1.61 -13.85 -10.35
N ARG A 131 2.36 -13.08 -11.16
CA ARG A 131 3.72 -13.47 -11.56
C ARG A 131 4.65 -13.60 -10.36
N VAL A 132 4.57 -12.67 -9.40
CA VAL A 132 5.36 -12.69 -8.15
C VAL A 132 4.95 -13.85 -7.25
N TYR A 133 3.65 -14.09 -7.10
CA TYR A 133 3.16 -15.25 -6.35
C TYR A 133 3.71 -16.56 -6.94
N GLU A 134 3.67 -16.73 -8.27
CA GLU A 134 4.17 -17.94 -8.93
C GLU A 134 5.67 -18.15 -8.75
N GLU A 135 6.46 -17.08 -8.69
CA GLU A 135 7.91 -17.17 -8.43
C GLU A 135 8.23 -17.66 -7.01
N TYR A 136 7.46 -17.18 -6.04
CA TYR A 136 7.75 -17.38 -4.62
C TYR A 136 6.76 -18.34 -3.93
N GLU A 137 5.90 -19.03 -4.68
CA GLU A 137 4.82 -19.88 -4.15
C GLU A 137 5.36 -20.88 -3.10
N SER A 138 6.46 -21.57 -3.42
CA SER A 138 7.09 -22.55 -2.52
C SER A 138 7.61 -21.96 -1.21
N LEU A 139 7.96 -20.66 -1.19
CA LEU A 139 8.45 -19.93 -0.02
C LEU A 139 7.31 -19.29 0.79
N MET A 140 6.13 -19.14 0.17
CA MET A 140 4.97 -18.45 0.75
C MET A 140 3.95 -19.39 1.38
N VAL A 141 3.74 -20.60 0.85
CA VAL A 141 2.67 -21.52 1.30
C VAL A 141 2.74 -21.86 2.80
N SER A 142 3.91 -21.75 3.44
CA SER A 142 4.10 -22.00 4.88
C SER A 142 4.26 -20.73 5.73
N LYS A 143 4.19 -19.53 5.14
CA LYS A 143 4.54 -18.26 5.80
C LYS A 143 3.47 -17.21 5.57
N ASN A 144 3.12 -16.47 6.61
CA ASN A 144 2.19 -15.34 6.51
C ASN A 144 2.89 -14.12 5.87
N ILE A 145 3.09 -14.16 4.54
CA ILE A 145 3.71 -13.11 3.73
C ILE A 145 2.64 -12.50 2.83
N LEU A 146 2.42 -11.18 2.93
CA LEU A 146 1.49 -10.45 2.10
C LEU A 146 2.13 -10.07 0.75
N ILE A 147 1.32 -10.00 -0.30
CA ILE A 147 1.70 -9.46 -1.61
C ILE A 147 0.95 -8.15 -1.82
N GLN A 148 1.69 -7.05 -1.92
CA GLN A 148 1.13 -5.71 -2.09
C GLN A 148 1.75 -5.04 -3.30
N HIS A 149 0.90 -4.50 -4.20
CA HIS A 149 1.35 -3.56 -5.22
C HIS A 149 1.26 -2.11 -4.70
N GLU A 150 2.16 -1.23 -5.14
CA GLU A 150 2.20 0.17 -4.72
C GLU A 150 0.95 0.98 -5.09
N PHE A 151 0.23 0.55 -6.12
CA PHE A 151 -1.01 1.17 -6.62
C PHE A 151 -2.29 0.69 -5.91
N GLU A 152 -2.18 -0.27 -5.01
CA GLU A 152 -3.30 -0.76 -4.20
C GLU A 152 -3.40 0.01 -2.88
N LYS A 153 -4.59 -0.02 -2.26
CA LYS A 153 -4.76 0.44 -0.88
C LYS A 153 -3.96 -0.45 0.07
N HIS A 154 -3.42 0.13 1.15
CA HIS A 154 -2.54 -0.57 2.08
C HIS A 154 -3.24 -1.06 3.36
N ASP A 155 -4.57 -1.20 3.29
CA ASP A 155 -5.39 -1.53 4.46
C ASP A 155 -5.01 -2.89 5.06
N ASP A 156 -4.71 -3.90 4.24
CA ASP A 156 -4.36 -5.25 4.72
C ASP A 156 -3.04 -5.25 5.50
N ILE A 157 -2.04 -4.47 5.07
CA ILE A 157 -0.78 -4.30 5.82
C ILE A 157 -1.07 -3.67 7.19
N CYS A 158 -1.90 -2.63 7.22
CA CYS A 158 -2.27 -1.94 8.46
C CYS A 158 -3.05 -2.87 9.40
N LYS A 159 -4.00 -3.64 8.86
CA LYS A 159 -4.77 -4.64 9.59
C LYS A 159 -3.87 -5.71 10.20
N SER A 160 -2.98 -6.31 9.42
CA SER A 160 -2.03 -7.33 9.92
C SER A 160 -1.13 -6.78 11.02
N SER A 161 -0.58 -5.57 10.83
CA SER A 161 0.22 -4.88 11.87
C SER A 161 -0.58 -4.62 13.15
N GLY A 162 -1.82 -4.12 13.02
CA GLY A 162 -2.69 -3.84 14.16
C GLY A 162 -3.12 -5.10 14.92
N ILE A 163 -3.44 -6.19 14.22
CA ILE A 163 -3.74 -7.50 14.82
C ILE A 163 -2.55 -8.01 15.64
N GLN A 164 -1.31 -7.89 15.12
CA GLN A 164 -0.12 -8.30 15.86
C GLN A 164 0.09 -7.49 17.14
N LYS A 165 -0.17 -6.18 17.10
CA LYS A 165 -0.12 -5.30 18.28
C LYS A 165 -1.18 -5.69 19.32
N LEU A 166 -2.41 -5.97 18.88
CA LEU A 166 -3.50 -6.40 19.76
C LEU A 166 -3.20 -7.75 20.42
N LYS A 167 -2.78 -8.74 19.63
CA LYS A 167 -2.41 -10.07 20.13
C LYS A 167 -1.27 -10.00 21.13
N SER A 168 -0.20 -9.26 20.82
CA SER A 168 0.91 -9.07 21.77
C SER A 168 0.46 -8.39 23.08
N ALA A 169 -0.47 -7.42 23.01
CA ALA A 169 -1.04 -6.82 24.21
C ALA A 169 -1.90 -7.82 25.01
N SER A 170 -2.69 -8.65 24.33
CA SER A 170 -3.46 -9.73 24.95
C SER A 170 -2.56 -10.75 25.63
N ASP A 171 -1.55 -11.26 24.92
CA ASP A 171 -0.57 -12.23 25.43
C ASP A 171 0.16 -11.68 26.65
N SER A 172 0.51 -10.39 26.63
CA SER A 172 1.13 -9.69 27.78
C SER A 172 0.24 -9.74 29.03
N ILE A 173 -1.06 -9.43 28.86
CA ILE A 173 -2.03 -9.39 29.97
C ILE A 173 -2.32 -10.79 30.48
N GLN A 174 -2.51 -11.75 29.57
CA GLN A 174 -2.79 -13.13 29.90
C GLN A 174 -1.62 -13.78 30.64
N SER A 175 -0.40 -13.50 30.22
CA SER A 175 0.81 -13.96 30.91
C SER A 175 0.86 -13.48 32.36
N ILE A 176 0.52 -12.21 32.63
CA ILE A 176 0.46 -11.69 34.00
C ILE A 176 -0.66 -12.39 34.80
N ALA A 177 -1.84 -12.59 34.20
CA ALA A 177 -2.97 -13.25 34.84
C ALA A 177 -2.66 -14.69 35.27
N VAL A 178 -2.05 -15.49 34.38
CA VAL A 178 -1.68 -16.89 34.65
C VAL A 178 -0.63 -17.01 35.78
N ASN A 179 0.22 -16.00 35.93
CA ASN A 179 1.32 -16.00 36.90
C ASN A 179 0.96 -15.40 38.27
N MET A 180 -0.30 -15.01 38.47
CA MET A 180 -0.76 -14.52 39.78
C MET A 180 -0.77 -15.64 40.84
N PRO A 181 -0.26 -15.39 42.05
CA PRO A 181 -0.05 -16.44 43.05
C PRO A 181 -1.30 -16.78 43.87
N VAL A 182 -2.47 -16.84 43.26
CA VAL A 182 -3.77 -17.08 43.94
C VAL A 182 -3.72 -18.35 44.80
N ASN A 183 -3.15 -19.44 44.25
CA ASN A 183 -3.10 -20.74 44.92
C ASN A 183 -1.97 -20.85 45.96
N HIS A 184 -0.96 -20.00 45.88
CA HIS A 184 0.21 -20.04 46.77
C HIS A 184 0.12 -19.00 47.89
N ILE A 185 -0.80 -18.01 47.80
CA ILE A 185 -0.96 -16.86 48.70
C ILE A 185 -0.88 -17.24 50.20
N LYS A 186 -1.54 -18.34 50.57
CA LYS A 186 -1.57 -18.84 51.96
C LYS A 186 -0.18 -19.22 52.49
N THR A 187 0.60 -19.97 51.71
CA THR A 187 1.93 -20.43 52.10
C THR A 187 2.90 -19.25 52.24
N ILE A 188 2.74 -18.24 51.39
CA ILE A 188 3.58 -17.03 51.42
C ILE A 188 3.27 -16.19 52.65
N LEU A 189 1.99 -15.97 52.93
CA LEU A 189 1.56 -15.24 54.12
C LEU A 189 2.08 -15.95 55.37
N GLN A 190 1.95 -17.28 55.45
CA GLN A 190 2.50 -18.05 56.56
C GLN A 190 4.02 -17.86 56.73
N ASN A 191 4.77 -17.84 55.63
CA ASN A 191 6.22 -17.65 55.65
C ASN A 191 6.62 -16.21 56.06
N ALA A 192 5.96 -15.19 55.50
CA ALA A 192 6.20 -13.79 55.84
C ALA A 192 5.86 -13.52 57.32
N VAL A 193 4.66 -13.92 57.75
CA VAL A 193 4.21 -13.83 59.15
C VAL A 193 5.18 -14.60 60.08
N LYS A 194 5.62 -15.81 59.73
CA LYS A 194 6.57 -16.57 60.55
C LYS A 194 7.94 -15.88 60.67
N LYS A 195 8.44 -15.29 59.58
CA LYS A 195 9.74 -14.60 59.55
C LYS A 195 9.68 -13.30 60.34
N ASP A 196 8.70 -12.44 60.05
CA ASP A 196 8.63 -11.08 60.57
C ASP A 196 8.13 -11.02 62.01
N LEU A 197 7.30 -11.96 62.44
CA LEU A 197 6.86 -12.08 63.84
C LEU A 197 7.81 -12.92 64.71
N SER A 198 9.04 -13.19 64.25
CA SER A 198 10.03 -13.89 65.07
C SER A 198 10.50 -13.00 66.24
N LYS A 199 10.77 -13.63 67.40
CA LYS A 199 11.23 -12.91 68.62
C LYS A 199 12.39 -11.95 68.33
N LYS A 200 13.37 -12.40 67.54
CA LYS A 200 14.54 -11.61 67.13
C LYS A 200 14.16 -10.36 66.33
N ASN A 201 13.20 -10.47 65.41
CA ASN A 201 12.76 -9.34 64.61
C ASN A 201 11.97 -8.32 65.43
N ILE A 202 11.08 -8.78 66.31
CA ILE A 202 10.31 -7.90 67.20
C ILE A 202 11.25 -7.13 68.14
N GLN A 203 12.25 -7.81 68.72
CA GLN A 203 13.30 -7.16 69.53
C GLN A 203 14.06 -6.10 68.73
N GLY A 204 14.50 -6.45 67.52
CA GLY A 204 15.20 -5.51 66.63
C GLY A 204 14.36 -4.26 66.32
N ILE A 205 13.08 -4.44 66.01
CA ILE A 205 12.16 -3.31 65.73
C ILE A 205 11.98 -2.47 67.00
N CYS A 206 11.71 -3.08 68.16
CA CYS A 206 11.60 -2.37 69.43
C CYS A 206 12.86 -1.54 69.75
N HIS A 207 14.05 -2.01 69.37
CA HIS A 207 15.30 -1.27 69.58
C HIS A 207 15.47 -0.06 68.66
N GLU A 208 14.89 -0.11 67.46
CA GLU A 208 15.04 0.90 66.42
C GLU A 208 13.95 1.99 66.48
N VAL A 209 12.75 1.65 66.95
CA VAL A 209 11.61 2.57 67.09
C VAL A 209 12.02 3.83 67.87
N ILE A 210 11.86 4.99 67.23
CA ILE A 210 12.13 6.29 67.84
C ILE A 210 10.86 6.73 68.56
N LEU A 211 10.97 6.96 69.86
CA LEU A 211 9.85 7.39 70.69
C LEU A 211 9.77 8.90 70.77
N HIS A 212 8.54 9.40 70.84
CA HIS A 212 8.21 10.80 71.07
C HIS A 212 7.25 10.92 72.25
N ASN A 213 7.41 11.96 73.05
CA ASN A 213 6.42 12.38 74.03
C ASN A 213 6.03 13.83 73.73
N GLU A 214 4.84 14.00 73.14
CA GLU A 214 4.35 15.30 72.67
C GLU A 214 5.29 15.91 71.61
N LYS A 215 6.04 16.96 71.94
CA LYS A 215 7.00 17.60 71.03
C LYS A 215 8.45 17.12 71.24
N ASP A 216 8.72 16.37 72.30
CA ASP A 216 10.08 15.97 72.66
C ASP A 216 10.45 14.59 72.08
N CYS A 217 11.61 14.50 71.44
CA CYS A 217 12.18 13.25 70.96
C CYS A 217 12.86 12.51 72.11
N ILE A 218 12.33 11.33 72.48
CA ILE A 218 12.91 10.46 73.51
C ILE A 218 14.08 9.65 72.93
N GLY A 219 13.95 9.18 71.70
CA GLY A 219 14.97 8.39 71.01
C GLY A 219 14.72 6.88 71.02
N ASN A 220 15.79 6.13 70.81
CA ASN A 220 15.83 4.66 70.66
C ASN A 220 16.99 4.05 71.46
N CYS A 221 17.29 2.75 71.28
CA CYS A 221 18.39 2.08 72.00
C CYS A 221 19.80 2.66 71.75
N LYS A 222 19.97 3.50 70.73
CA LYS A 222 21.25 4.17 70.40
C LYS A 222 21.30 5.60 70.92
N SER A 223 20.19 6.11 71.45
CA SER A 223 20.09 7.45 72.02
C SER A 223 20.64 7.47 73.44
N THR A 224 20.93 8.66 73.94
CA THR A 224 21.30 8.85 75.36
C THR A 224 20.19 8.35 76.28
N GLU A 225 20.56 7.93 77.49
CA GLU A 225 19.62 7.46 78.50
C GLU A 225 18.46 8.44 78.71
N TYR A 226 17.24 7.92 78.81
CA TYR A 226 16.05 8.71 79.07
C TYR A 226 15.33 8.15 80.29
N ILE A 227 15.69 8.70 81.46
CA ILE A 227 15.23 8.20 82.75
C ILE A 227 13.84 8.78 83.09
N CYS A 228 12.83 7.92 83.01
CA CYS A 228 11.46 8.25 83.41
C CYS A 228 11.21 7.93 84.88
N ARG A 229 10.81 8.94 85.67
CA ARG A 229 10.48 8.78 87.10
C ARG A 229 8.98 8.72 87.40
N SER A 230 8.13 9.06 86.42
CA SER A 230 6.67 9.05 86.53
C SER A 230 6.09 7.78 85.94
N GLN A 231 5.34 7.02 86.73
CA GLN A 231 4.64 5.81 86.27
C GLN A 231 3.66 6.11 85.12
N LYS A 232 2.98 7.27 85.16
CA LYS A 232 2.06 7.71 84.10
C LYS A 232 2.80 7.97 82.78
N THR A 233 4.00 8.54 82.86
CA THR A 233 4.85 8.81 81.71
C THR A 233 5.43 7.53 81.13
N VAL A 234 5.95 6.63 81.97
CA VAL A 234 6.42 5.29 81.54
C VAL A 234 5.31 4.51 80.84
N ARG A 235 4.08 4.57 81.36
CA ARG A 235 2.92 3.93 80.74
C ARG A 235 2.62 4.49 79.34
N LYS A 236 2.53 5.83 79.21
CA LYS A 236 2.31 6.49 77.90
C LYS A 236 3.40 6.14 76.89
N ILE A 237 4.66 6.09 77.33
CA ILE A 237 5.80 5.72 76.47
C ILE A 237 5.78 4.24 76.10
N LYS A 238 5.39 3.32 77.01
CA LYS A 238 5.17 1.91 76.71
C LYS A 238 4.04 1.72 75.69
N GLU A 239 2.91 2.42 75.86
CA GLU A 239 1.79 2.41 74.92
C GLU A 239 2.23 2.86 73.52
N ASN A 240 2.99 3.97 73.44
CA ASN A 240 3.58 4.45 72.19
C ASN A 240 4.57 3.45 71.57
N LEU A 241 5.45 2.83 72.39
CA LEU A 241 6.40 1.83 71.89
C LEU A 241 5.71 0.60 71.33
N VAL A 242 4.68 0.08 72.02
CA VAL A 242 3.87 -1.05 71.52
C VAL A 242 3.19 -0.67 70.22
N LEU A 243 2.55 0.50 70.16
CA LEU A 243 1.84 1.00 68.97
C LEU A 243 2.78 1.11 67.75
N GLU A 244 3.91 1.80 67.91
CA GLU A 244 4.85 2.01 66.81
C GLU A 244 5.57 0.72 66.42
N THR A 245 5.86 -0.16 67.37
CA THR A 245 6.42 -1.49 67.06
C THR A 245 5.44 -2.33 66.24
N LEU A 246 4.16 -2.37 66.60
CA LEU A 246 3.13 -3.09 65.85
C LEU A 246 2.93 -2.52 64.44
N LYS A 247 2.97 -1.19 64.29
CA LYS A 247 2.94 -0.53 62.97
C LYS A 247 4.13 -0.93 62.11
N GLU A 248 5.36 -0.89 62.65
CA GLU A 248 6.56 -1.26 61.90
C GLU A 248 6.61 -2.75 61.54
N ILE A 249 6.12 -3.63 62.43
CA ILE A 249 5.93 -5.06 62.12
C ILE A 249 4.96 -5.23 60.95
N ALA A 250 3.81 -4.56 60.99
CA ALA A 250 2.80 -4.64 59.95
C ALA A 250 3.31 -4.10 58.61
N LYS A 251 4.03 -2.97 58.60
CA LYS A 251 4.74 -2.45 57.42
C LYS A 251 5.70 -3.48 56.84
N LYS A 252 6.50 -4.13 57.68
CA LYS A 252 7.50 -5.12 57.25
C LYS A 252 6.84 -6.36 56.63
N ILE A 253 5.74 -6.84 57.23
CA ILE A 253 4.93 -7.93 56.66
C ILE A 253 4.35 -7.49 55.30
N GLY A 254 3.74 -6.31 55.23
CA GLY A 254 3.13 -5.81 54.01
C GLY A 254 4.15 -5.70 52.87
N SER A 255 5.30 -5.08 53.14
CA SER A 255 6.42 -4.95 52.21
C SER A 255 6.94 -6.32 51.72
N ASN A 256 7.10 -7.30 52.61
CA ASN A 256 7.56 -8.63 52.23
C ASN A 256 6.54 -9.40 51.38
N VAL A 257 5.24 -9.23 51.66
CA VAL A 257 4.17 -9.83 50.86
C VAL A 257 4.13 -9.21 49.46
N CYS A 258 4.21 -7.88 49.35
CA CYS A 258 4.30 -7.18 48.06
C CYS A 258 5.50 -7.63 47.24
N LYS A 259 6.70 -7.63 47.84
CA LYS A 259 7.93 -8.12 47.19
C LYS A 259 7.76 -9.51 46.64
N TRP A 260 7.13 -10.40 47.40
CA TRP A 260 6.98 -11.77 46.97
C TRP A 260 5.97 -11.91 45.83
N ILE A 261 4.83 -11.22 45.90
CA ILE A 261 3.83 -11.21 44.80
C ILE A 261 4.49 -10.73 43.51
N LEU A 262 5.24 -9.63 43.58
CA LEU A 262 6.00 -9.11 42.43
C LEU A 262 7.04 -10.11 41.93
N ASN A 263 7.79 -10.74 42.84
CA ASN A 263 8.80 -11.72 42.46
C ASN A 263 8.19 -12.97 41.81
N CYS A 264 6.96 -13.36 42.14
CA CYS A 264 6.29 -14.47 41.47
C CYS A 264 5.83 -14.12 40.06
N ILE A 265 5.34 -12.89 39.88
CA ILE A 265 5.07 -12.35 38.55
C ILE A 265 6.39 -12.33 37.75
N ASP A 266 7.48 -11.83 38.33
CA ASP A 266 8.79 -11.72 37.66
C ASP A 266 9.45 -13.07 37.33
N THR A 267 9.53 -13.99 38.29
CA THR A 267 10.24 -15.28 38.14
C THR A 267 9.54 -16.16 37.10
N ASN A 268 8.21 -16.12 37.02
CA ASN A 268 7.48 -16.92 36.05
C ASN A 268 7.37 -16.25 34.67
N ILE A 269 7.41 -14.91 34.59
CA ILE A 269 7.61 -14.19 33.32
C ILE A 269 8.98 -14.54 32.73
N GLN A 270 10.03 -14.67 33.55
CA GLN A 270 11.38 -15.10 33.11
C GLN A 270 11.40 -16.51 32.50
N THR A 271 10.53 -17.42 32.93
CA THR A 271 10.53 -18.81 32.44
C THR A 271 9.75 -19.02 31.15
N ASN A 272 8.80 -18.13 30.80
CA ASN A 272 7.85 -18.38 29.71
C ASN A 272 8.00 -17.45 28.49
N LEU A 273 8.68 -16.30 28.58
CA LEU A 273 8.77 -15.35 27.46
C LEU A 273 10.17 -14.78 27.28
N ASP A 274 10.77 -15.08 26.13
CA ASP A 274 12.01 -14.49 25.61
C ASP A 274 11.88 -12.97 25.47
N ARG A 275 12.90 -12.24 25.95
CA ARG A 275 13.34 -10.86 25.60
C ARG A 275 12.34 -9.67 25.57
N GLU A 276 11.04 -9.87 25.39
CA GLU A 276 10.00 -8.86 25.12
C GLU A 276 9.52 -8.10 26.37
N PHE A 277 9.65 -8.68 27.56
CA PHE A 277 8.99 -8.15 28.77
C PHE A 277 9.90 -7.34 29.70
N SER A 278 11.15 -7.05 29.31
CA SER A 278 12.10 -6.39 30.23
C SER A 278 11.73 -4.94 30.58
N GLU A 279 11.02 -4.22 29.71
CA GLU A 279 10.51 -2.87 30.00
C GLU A 279 9.28 -2.91 30.90
N ILE A 280 8.38 -3.87 30.64
CA ILE A 280 7.23 -4.15 31.50
C ILE A 280 7.72 -4.53 32.90
N ARG A 281 8.75 -5.37 33.01
CA ARG A 281 9.42 -5.74 34.27
C ARG A 281 9.92 -4.51 35.04
N ASN A 282 10.65 -3.61 34.39
CA ASN A 282 11.19 -2.42 35.07
C ASN A 282 10.06 -1.46 35.50
N ASN A 283 9.05 -1.25 34.66
CA ASN A 283 7.90 -0.40 34.98
C ASN A 283 6.98 -0.99 36.05
N ILE A 284 6.79 -2.32 36.04
CA ILE A 284 6.08 -3.07 37.09
C ILE A 284 6.82 -2.89 38.41
N SER A 285 8.14 -3.13 38.44
CA SER A 285 8.93 -3.04 39.67
C SER A 285 8.87 -1.66 40.33
N ASP A 286 8.95 -0.56 39.57
CA ASP A 286 9.01 0.79 40.15
C ASP A 286 7.62 1.35 40.53
N LYS A 287 6.59 1.17 39.68
CA LYS A 287 5.25 1.75 39.92
C LYS A 287 4.35 0.91 40.82
N LEU A 288 4.37 -0.42 40.68
CA LEU A 288 3.57 -1.27 41.57
C LEU A 288 4.06 -1.21 43.00
N TYR A 289 5.37 -1.07 43.20
CA TYR A 289 5.94 -1.06 44.54
C TYR A 289 5.39 0.11 45.38
N GLY A 290 5.21 1.31 44.80
CA GLY A 290 4.69 2.46 45.53
C GLY A 290 3.22 2.35 45.95
N GLU A 291 2.30 2.22 44.99
CA GLU A 291 0.85 2.28 45.26
C GLU A 291 0.32 1.02 45.96
N PHE A 292 0.86 -0.15 45.61
CA PHE A 292 0.41 -1.43 46.18
C PHE A 292 0.97 -1.68 47.58
N GLU A 293 2.21 -1.27 47.87
CA GLU A 293 2.83 -1.41 49.19
C GLU A 293 2.08 -0.59 50.24
N VAL A 294 1.64 0.62 49.92
CA VAL A 294 0.84 1.46 50.83
C VAL A 294 -0.45 0.74 51.23
N TYR A 295 -1.21 0.24 50.25
CA TYR A 295 -2.49 -0.43 50.52
C TYR A 295 -2.33 -1.75 51.29
N ILE A 296 -1.39 -2.61 50.87
CA ILE A 296 -1.13 -3.87 51.58
C ILE A 296 -0.62 -3.60 53.00
N THR A 297 0.18 -2.55 53.19
CA THR A 297 0.63 -2.10 54.50
C THR A 297 -0.55 -1.67 55.38
N GLU A 298 -1.52 -0.90 54.86
CA GLU A 298 -2.73 -0.53 55.60
C GLU A 298 -3.56 -1.75 56.00
N VAL A 299 -3.75 -2.70 55.09
CA VAL A 299 -4.43 -3.98 55.38
C VAL A 299 -3.68 -4.77 56.45
N CYS A 300 -2.35 -4.81 56.39
CA CYS A 300 -1.51 -5.47 57.39
C CYS A 300 -1.61 -4.78 58.75
N ILE A 301 -1.59 -3.45 58.79
CA ILE A 301 -1.77 -2.66 60.01
C ILE A 301 -3.13 -3.01 60.59
N TYR A 302 -4.22 -2.85 59.85
CA TYR A 302 -5.56 -3.17 60.32
C TYR A 302 -5.67 -4.61 60.84
N SER A 303 -5.14 -5.60 60.09
CA SER A 303 -5.21 -7.02 60.45
C SER A 303 -4.44 -7.37 61.71
N VAL A 304 -3.23 -6.81 61.88
CA VAL A 304 -2.41 -6.99 63.09
C VAL A 304 -3.08 -6.29 64.29
N PHE A 305 -3.53 -5.05 64.10
CA PHE A 305 -4.19 -4.28 65.16
C PHE A 305 -5.49 -4.93 65.63
N GLN A 306 -6.39 -5.32 64.73
CA GLN A 306 -7.65 -6.00 65.08
C GLN A 306 -7.41 -7.31 65.83
N SER A 307 -6.41 -8.08 65.42
CA SER A 307 -6.11 -9.38 66.05
C SER A 307 -5.57 -9.24 67.47
N VAL A 308 -4.96 -8.09 67.79
CA VAL A 308 -4.31 -7.82 69.08
C VAL A 308 -5.11 -6.81 69.93
N TYR A 309 -6.14 -6.15 69.36
CA TYR A 309 -6.90 -5.06 70.00
C TYR A 309 -7.50 -5.44 71.37
N GLU A 310 -8.18 -6.59 71.47
CA GLU A 310 -8.73 -7.06 72.75
C GLU A 310 -7.64 -7.41 73.78
N THR A 311 -6.43 -7.74 73.31
CA THR A 311 -5.28 -8.07 74.16
C THR A 311 -4.42 -6.84 74.51
N MET A 312 -4.54 -5.72 73.77
CA MET A 312 -3.87 -4.46 74.09
C MET A 312 -4.26 -3.93 75.48
N TYR A 313 -5.53 -4.08 75.87
CA TYR A 313 -5.99 -3.73 77.22
C TYR A 313 -5.28 -4.54 78.32
N SER A 314 -4.92 -5.80 78.04
CA SER A 314 -4.18 -6.67 78.97
C SER A 314 -2.66 -6.37 79.01
N LEU A 315 -2.06 -5.99 77.88
CA LEU A 315 -0.67 -5.49 77.79
C LEU A 315 -0.48 -4.17 78.57
N TRP A 316 -1.55 -3.38 78.69
CA TRP A 316 -1.58 -2.15 79.49
C TRP A 316 -1.84 -2.37 80.99
N ALA A 317 -2.21 -3.59 81.40
CA ALA A 317 -2.66 -3.89 82.77
C ALA A 317 -1.59 -4.53 83.67
N TYR A 318 -0.52 -5.13 83.12
CA TYR A 318 0.53 -5.75 83.94
C TYR A 318 1.50 -4.71 84.49
N VAL A 319 1.17 -4.18 85.68
CA VAL A 319 2.08 -3.42 86.54
C VAL A 319 2.57 -4.34 87.63
N VAL A 320 3.72 -4.98 87.47
CA VAL A 320 4.48 -5.39 88.67
C VAL A 320 5.99 -5.40 88.39
N THR A 321 6.72 -4.66 89.23
CA THR A 321 8.19 -4.70 89.48
C THR A 321 9.15 -3.73 88.77
N PHE A 322 8.80 -2.46 88.58
CA PHE A 322 9.85 -1.42 88.46
C PHE A 322 9.81 -0.44 89.63
N VAL A 323 10.80 -0.58 90.51
CA VAL A 323 11.17 0.42 91.51
C VAL A 323 11.59 1.70 90.77
N TRP A 324 11.17 2.83 91.34
CA TRP A 324 11.33 4.22 90.90
C TRP A 324 12.55 4.49 90.00
N SER A 325 12.28 5.08 88.83
CA SER A 325 13.21 5.43 87.72
C SER A 325 13.54 4.28 86.73
N VAL A 326 13.16 4.45 85.47
CA VAL A 326 13.40 3.49 84.37
C VAL A 326 13.97 4.22 83.17
N ASP A 327 15.09 3.73 82.62
CA ASP A 327 15.61 4.19 81.33
C ASP A 327 14.86 3.50 80.18
N VAL A 328 14.00 4.26 79.50
CA VAL A 328 13.17 3.77 78.39
C VAL A 328 13.95 3.61 77.07
N ASN A 329 15.19 4.09 77.00
CA ASN A 329 16.11 3.82 75.90
C ASN A 329 16.99 2.59 76.17
N SER A 330 16.97 2.01 77.38
CA SER A 330 17.76 0.82 77.66
C SER A 330 17.27 -0.39 76.83
N LYS A 331 18.23 -1.18 76.33
CA LYS A 331 17.93 -2.45 75.65
C LYS A 331 17.11 -3.38 76.52
N ARG A 332 17.43 -3.46 77.82
CA ARG A 332 16.74 -4.32 78.77
C ARG A 332 15.25 -4.01 78.86
N TRP A 333 14.87 -2.75 79.04
CA TRP A 333 13.46 -2.36 79.14
C TRP A 333 12.70 -2.63 77.82
N ARG A 334 13.34 -2.33 76.68
CA ARG A 334 12.74 -2.59 75.36
C ARG A 334 12.66 -4.08 75.01
N ASP A 335 13.58 -4.91 75.51
CA ASP A 335 13.56 -6.37 75.35
C ASP A 335 12.42 -7.02 76.14
N GLU A 336 12.14 -6.52 77.34
CA GLU A 336 10.99 -6.97 78.14
C GLU A 336 9.68 -6.64 77.42
N ILE A 337 9.53 -5.42 76.90
CA ILE A 337 8.37 -5.03 76.11
C ILE A 337 8.26 -5.83 74.82
N ALA A 338 9.37 -6.04 74.10
CA ALA A 338 9.41 -6.88 72.90
C ALA A 338 8.99 -8.33 73.19
N HIS A 339 9.35 -8.86 74.37
CA HIS A 339 8.96 -10.20 74.79
C HIS A 339 7.46 -10.30 75.03
N GLU A 340 6.87 -9.32 75.72
CA GLU A 340 5.41 -9.24 75.93
C GLU A 340 4.65 -9.15 74.59
N ILE A 341 5.13 -8.32 73.66
CA ILE A 341 4.58 -8.21 72.31
C ILE A 341 4.65 -9.56 71.59
N TYR A 342 5.80 -10.24 71.64
CA TYR A 342 6.01 -11.53 70.98
C TYR A 342 5.07 -12.62 71.51
N GLU A 343 4.87 -12.74 72.82
CA GLU A 343 3.97 -13.75 73.40
C GLU A 343 2.53 -13.54 72.93
N LYS A 344 2.03 -12.30 72.97
CA LYS A 344 0.67 -11.97 72.55
C LYS A 344 0.45 -12.14 71.06
N ILE A 345 1.45 -11.78 70.25
CA ILE A 345 1.40 -12.03 68.82
C ILE A 345 1.44 -13.54 68.51
N CYS A 346 2.20 -14.34 69.26
CA CYS A 346 2.23 -15.80 69.08
C CYS A 346 0.85 -16.43 69.32
N GLU A 347 0.11 -15.99 70.35
CA GLU A 347 -1.26 -16.45 70.63
C GLU A 347 -2.24 -16.14 69.49
N LYS A 348 -1.99 -15.07 68.73
CA LYS A 348 -2.90 -14.55 67.68
C LYS A 348 -2.40 -14.78 66.26
N LYS A 349 -1.26 -15.45 66.07
CA LYS A 349 -0.57 -15.60 64.79
C LYS A 349 -1.44 -16.21 63.69
N GLU A 350 -2.23 -17.24 64.02
CA GLU A 350 -3.17 -17.84 63.06
C GLU A 350 -4.30 -16.88 62.69
N GLY A 351 -4.80 -16.10 63.65
CA GLY A 351 -5.79 -15.05 63.42
C GLY A 351 -5.26 -13.95 62.49
N ILE A 352 -4.02 -13.49 62.69
CA ILE A 352 -3.35 -12.53 61.80
C ILE A 352 -3.23 -13.11 60.39
N THR A 353 -2.74 -14.35 60.26
CA THR A 353 -2.59 -15.03 58.95
C THR A 353 -3.94 -15.16 58.25
N ARG A 354 -4.99 -15.54 58.97
CA ARG A 354 -6.35 -15.69 58.44
C ARG A 354 -6.93 -14.35 57.98
N ASN A 355 -6.77 -13.28 58.76
CA ASN A 355 -7.28 -11.95 58.39
C ASN A 355 -6.55 -11.42 57.15
N LEU A 356 -5.23 -11.57 57.08
CA LEU A 356 -4.45 -11.21 55.88
C LEU A 356 -4.91 -12.00 54.65
N LEU A 357 -5.13 -13.31 54.80
CA LEU A 357 -5.59 -14.17 53.72
C LEU A 357 -6.98 -13.73 53.21
N LEU A 358 -7.90 -13.40 54.12
CA LEU A 358 -9.25 -12.92 53.78
C LEU A 358 -9.26 -11.61 52.98
N HIS A 359 -8.24 -10.77 53.13
CA HIS A 359 -8.15 -9.51 52.38
C HIS A 359 -7.32 -9.64 51.10
N ILE A 360 -6.23 -10.41 51.10
CA ILE A 360 -5.28 -10.44 49.99
C ILE A 360 -5.68 -11.44 48.91
N GLN A 361 -6.22 -12.61 49.29
CA GLN A 361 -6.62 -13.63 48.32
C GLN A 361 -7.71 -13.12 47.35
N PRO A 362 -8.80 -12.46 47.80
CA PRO A 362 -9.81 -11.92 46.89
C PRO A 362 -9.25 -10.89 45.92
N LEU A 363 -8.29 -10.05 46.34
CA LEU A 363 -7.66 -9.06 45.47
C LEU A 363 -6.89 -9.73 44.32
N CYS A 364 -6.13 -10.78 44.61
CA CYS A 364 -5.43 -11.54 43.57
C CYS A 364 -6.42 -12.25 42.64
N THR A 365 -7.47 -12.86 43.17
CA THR A 365 -8.52 -13.52 42.36
C THR A 365 -9.23 -12.54 41.44
N GLU A 366 -9.70 -11.40 41.96
CA GLU A 366 -10.34 -10.34 41.17
C GLU A 366 -9.40 -9.82 40.07
N THR A 367 -8.11 -9.66 40.39
CA THR A 367 -7.10 -9.23 39.41
C THR A 367 -6.98 -10.24 38.26
N VAL A 368 -6.93 -11.53 38.54
CA VAL A 368 -6.89 -12.58 37.50
C VAL A 368 -8.14 -12.52 36.62
N GLU A 369 -9.32 -12.38 37.21
CA GLU A 369 -10.59 -12.32 36.47
C GLU A 369 -10.64 -11.09 35.55
N VAL A 370 -10.24 -9.92 36.05
CA VAL A 370 -10.20 -8.68 35.27
C VAL A 370 -9.23 -8.78 34.10
N LEU A 371 -7.99 -9.24 34.36
CA LEU A 371 -6.97 -9.36 33.33
C LEU A 371 -7.37 -10.40 32.27
N SER A 372 -7.92 -11.55 32.69
CA SER A 372 -8.39 -12.59 31.76
C SER A 372 -9.53 -12.07 30.89
N LYS A 373 -10.53 -11.39 31.47
CA LYS A 373 -11.64 -10.80 30.72
C LYS A 373 -11.15 -9.75 29.71
N LEU A 374 -10.14 -8.98 30.09
CA LEU A 374 -9.55 -7.96 29.23
C LEU A 374 -8.75 -8.55 28.09
N SER A 375 -7.92 -9.57 28.33
CA SER A 375 -7.22 -10.33 27.29
C SER A 375 -8.22 -10.93 26.31
N SER A 376 -9.25 -11.62 26.78
CA SER A 376 -10.30 -12.17 25.90
C SER A 376 -11.00 -11.09 25.07
N LYS A 377 -11.22 -9.89 25.62
CA LYS A 377 -11.80 -8.76 24.88
C LYS A 377 -10.86 -8.26 23.77
N LEU A 378 -9.55 -8.21 24.02
CA LEU A 378 -8.54 -7.86 23.01
C LEU A 378 -8.44 -8.91 21.90
N ASP A 379 -8.52 -10.18 22.24
CA ASP A 379 -8.54 -11.28 21.25
C ASP A 379 -9.77 -11.17 20.35
N VAL A 380 -10.96 -10.93 20.93
CA VAL A 380 -12.19 -10.70 20.16
C VAL A 380 -12.03 -9.50 19.21
N TYR A 381 -11.41 -8.41 19.65
CA TYR A 381 -11.15 -7.27 18.75
C TYR A 381 -10.17 -7.62 17.63
N ALA A 382 -9.12 -8.39 17.93
CA ALA A 382 -8.18 -8.86 16.92
C ALA A 382 -8.87 -9.77 15.88
N GLU A 383 -9.84 -10.58 16.31
CA GLU A 383 -10.66 -11.43 15.43
C GLU A 383 -11.68 -10.64 14.60
N MET A 384 -12.20 -9.51 15.12
CA MET A 384 -13.10 -8.63 14.37
C MET A 384 -12.41 -7.89 13.22
N ILE A 385 -11.10 -7.67 13.32
CA ILE A 385 -10.31 -7.08 12.24
C ILE A 385 -9.93 -8.20 11.28
N VAL A 386 -10.58 -8.22 10.12
CA VAL A 386 -10.37 -9.25 9.10
C VAL A 386 -9.59 -8.65 7.92
N PRO A 387 -8.32 -9.02 7.72
CA PRO A 387 -7.59 -8.76 6.48
C PRO A 387 -8.19 -9.56 5.32
N SER A 388 -7.92 -9.14 4.09
CA SER A 388 -8.30 -9.92 2.90
C SER A 388 -7.67 -11.31 2.92
N ASP A 389 -8.44 -12.32 2.52
CA ASP A 389 -7.93 -13.68 2.32
C ASP A 389 -7.07 -13.74 1.05
N GLN A 390 -5.76 -13.75 1.23
CA GLN A 390 -4.80 -13.81 0.13
C GLN A 390 -4.90 -15.10 -0.68
N GLU A 391 -5.24 -16.24 -0.07
CA GLU A 391 -5.40 -17.49 -0.80
C GLU A 391 -6.63 -17.43 -1.72
N ALA A 392 -7.73 -16.86 -1.23
CA ALA A 392 -8.91 -16.59 -2.05
C ALA A 392 -8.61 -15.60 -3.19
N LEU A 393 -7.83 -14.55 -2.92
CA LEU A 393 -7.39 -13.59 -3.95
C LEU A 393 -6.53 -14.27 -5.03
N VAL A 394 -5.54 -15.08 -4.63
CA VAL A 394 -4.69 -15.84 -5.55
C VAL A 394 -5.53 -16.79 -6.41
N LYS A 395 -6.52 -17.48 -5.82
CA LYS A 395 -7.48 -18.31 -6.58
C LYS A 395 -8.21 -17.48 -7.64
N GLN A 396 -8.63 -16.25 -7.32
CA GLN A 396 -9.21 -15.36 -8.34
C GLN A 396 -8.20 -14.94 -9.41
N TRP A 397 -6.97 -14.59 -9.05
CA TRP A 397 -5.94 -14.18 -10.01
C TRP A 397 -5.61 -15.31 -11.00
N LYS A 398 -5.44 -16.54 -10.50
CA LYS A 398 -5.17 -17.73 -11.34
C LYS A 398 -6.26 -17.95 -12.39
N ARG A 399 -7.52 -17.56 -12.13
CA ARG A 399 -8.63 -17.66 -13.10
C ARG A 399 -8.51 -16.73 -14.30
N ARG A 400 -7.61 -15.74 -14.29
CA ARG A 400 -7.31 -14.93 -15.48
C ARG A 400 -6.55 -15.67 -16.57
N LYS A 401 -5.75 -16.68 -16.19
CA LYS A 401 -4.92 -17.45 -17.12
C LYS A 401 -5.75 -18.50 -17.84
N VAL A 402 -6.66 -18.05 -18.71
CA VAL A 402 -7.53 -18.95 -19.49
C VAL A 402 -6.77 -19.65 -20.61
N ILE A 403 -5.65 -19.09 -21.08
CA ILE A 403 -4.81 -19.72 -22.10
C ILE A 403 -3.35 -19.65 -21.66
N GLY A 404 -2.69 -20.81 -21.62
CA GLY A 404 -1.30 -20.93 -21.15
C GLY A 404 -0.27 -20.34 -22.11
N ASP A 405 -0.46 -20.50 -23.43
CA ASP A 405 0.45 -20.00 -24.46
C ASP A 405 -0.22 -18.90 -25.31
N ARG A 406 -0.31 -17.70 -24.72
CA ARG A 406 -0.90 -16.52 -25.37
C ARG A 406 -0.15 -16.10 -26.64
N GLU A 407 1.18 -16.16 -26.63
CA GLU A 407 1.99 -15.68 -27.75
C GLU A 407 1.75 -16.53 -29.01
N SER A 408 1.80 -17.87 -28.87
CA SER A 408 1.53 -18.78 -29.98
C SER A 408 0.13 -18.61 -30.55
N LEU A 409 -0.87 -18.45 -29.66
CA LEU A 409 -2.25 -18.19 -30.05
C LEU A 409 -2.40 -16.90 -30.87
N MET A 410 -1.84 -15.79 -30.37
CA MET A 410 -1.97 -14.48 -31.02
C MET A 410 -1.22 -14.41 -32.36
N LYS A 411 -0.11 -15.17 -32.51
CA LYS A 411 0.57 -15.32 -33.80
C LYS A 411 -0.24 -16.15 -34.79
N LYS A 412 -0.93 -17.19 -34.32
CA LYS A 412 -1.74 -18.07 -35.16
C LYS A 412 -3.03 -17.40 -35.62
N TYR A 413 -3.66 -16.61 -34.75
CA TYR A 413 -4.95 -15.93 -34.99
C TYR A 413 -4.79 -14.41 -34.81
N PRO A 414 -4.24 -13.70 -35.80
CA PRO A 414 -3.97 -12.26 -35.71
C PRO A 414 -5.25 -11.40 -35.61
N SER A 415 -6.41 -11.97 -35.96
CA SER A 415 -7.75 -11.37 -35.80
C SER A 415 -8.07 -11.07 -34.33
N ILE A 416 -7.41 -11.74 -33.38
CA ILE A 416 -7.62 -11.49 -31.95
C ILE A 416 -6.88 -10.21 -31.54
N LEU A 417 -7.65 -9.26 -31.03
CA LEU A 417 -7.14 -7.99 -30.53
C LEU A 417 -6.76 -8.11 -29.06
N ALA A 418 -7.66 -8.68 -28.27
CA ALA A 418 -7.52 -8.86 -26.83
C ALA A 418 -8.46 -9.96 -26.35
N PHE A 419 -8.18 -10.50 -25.17
CA PHE A 419 -9.15 -11.32 -24.45
C PHE A 419 -8.87 -11.21 -22.95
N THR A 420 -9.93 -11.35 -22.16
CA THR A 420 -9.85 -11.38 -20.71
C THR A 420 -10.95 -12.25 -20.12
N ALA A 421 -10.77 -12.64 -18.86
CA ALA A 421 -11.77 -13.38 -18.11
C ALA A 421 -12.15 -12.67 -16.82
N GLY A 422 -13.43 -12.70 -16.52
CA GLY A 422 -13.99 -11.97 -15.40
C GLY A 422 -15.43 -12.35 -15.09
N THR A 423 -16.07 -11.48 -14.31
CA THR A 423 -17.48 -11.59 -13.97
C THR A 423 -18.28 -10.51 -14.67
N LYS A 424 -19.35 -10.89 -15.35
CA LYS A 424 -20.31 -9.99 -15.98
C LYS A 424 -21.72 -10.38 -15.54
N LYS A 425 -22.45 -9.45 -14.92
CA LYS A 425 -23.81 -9.69 -14.36
C LYS A 425 -23.91 -10.93 -13.45
N GLY A 426 -22.83 -11.27 -12.73
CA GLY A 426 -22.77 -12.43 -11.82
C GLY A 426 -22.32 -13.75 -12.47
N HIS A 427 -22.10 -13.78 -13.79
CA HIS A 427 -21.64 -14.97 -14.51
C HIS A 427 -20.14 -14.87 -14.82
N SER A 428 -19.45 -16.01 -14.83
CA SER A 428 -18.05 -16.09 -15.29
C SER A 428 -18.02 -16.08 -16.82
N VAL A 429 -17.31 -15.11 -17.39
CA VAL A 429 -17.28 -14.85 -18.83
C VAL A 429 -15.82 -14.73 -19.29
N VAL A 430 -15.52 -15.31 -20.45
CA VAL A 430 -14.33 -14.98 -21.23
C VAL A 430 -14.80 -14.09 -22.37
N LYS A 431 -14.32 -12.84 -22.40
CA LYS A 431 -14.63 -11.91 -23.48
C LYS A 431 -13.45 -11.86 -24.44
N ILE A 432 -13.73 -12.10 -25.71
CA ILE A 432 -12.77 -12.11 -26.81
C ILE A 432 -13.11 -10.96 -27.75
N PHE A 433 -12.09 -10.15 -28.03
CA PHE A 433 -12.18 -8.98 -28.88
C PHE A 433 -11.52 -9.29 -30.20
N LEU A 434 -12.30 -9.24 -31.28
CA LEU A 434 -11.87 -9.61 -32.62
C LEU A 434 -11.93 -8.39 -33.55
N ASP A 435 -10.95 -8.29 -34.44
CA ASP A 435 -10.92 -7.30 -35.51
C ASP A 435 -12.04 -7.55 -36.53
N HIS A 436 -12.25 -8.81 -36.91
CA HIS A 436 -13.30 -9.26 -37.80
C HIS A 436 -13.84 -10.61 -37.33
N ASP A 437 -14.95 -11.08 -37.92
CA ASP A 437 -15.53 -12.37 -37.55
C ASP A 437 -14.65 -13.54 -38.04
N ASP A 438 -13.82 -14.08 -37.14
CA ASP A 438 -12.92 -15.21 -37.39
C ASP A 438 -13.44 -16.48 -36.72
N ARG A 439 -14.14 -17.32 -37.50
CA ARG A 439 -14.72 -18.58 -36.99
C ARG A 439 -13.66 -19.56 -36.49
N GLU A 440 -12.48 -19.63 -37.12
CA GLU A 440 -11.44 -20.57 -36.72
C GLU A 440 -10.83 -20.20 -35.36
N ALA A 441 -10.63 -18.90 -35.12
CA ALA A 441 -10.19 -18.39 -33.83
C ALA A 441 -11.21 -18.71 -32.72
N LYS A 442 -12.51 -18.50 -32.99
CA LYS A 442 -13.61 -18.81 -32.04
C LYS A 442 -13.64 -20.29 -31.66
N GLU A 443 -13.66 -21.18 -32.65
CA GLU A 443 -13.68 -22.64 -32.42
C GLU A 443 -12.45 -23.13 -31.65
N HIS A 444 -11.28 -22.52 -31.90
CA HIS A 444 -10.06 -22.87 -31.18
C HIS A 444 -10.12 -22.41 -29.71
N PHE A 445 -10.60 -21.19 -29.44
CA PHE A 445 -10.79 -20.67 -28.09
C PHE A 445 -11.69 -21.57 -27.25
N GLU A 446 -12.83 -21.96 -27.81
CA GLU A 446 -13.80 -22.82 -27.12
C GLU A 446 -13.18 -24.17 -26.76
N LYS A 447 -12.43 -24.80 -27.69
CA LYS A 447 -11.78 -26.10 -27.44
C LYS A 447 -10.69 -26.03 -26.37
N GLU A 448 -9.85 -25.00 -26.39
CA GLU A 448 -8.77 -24.85 -25.40
C GLU A 448 -9.31 -24.47 -24.01
N CYS A 449 -10.32 -23.61 -23.95
CA CYS A 449 -10.88 -23.11 -22.70
C CYS A 449 -11.86 -24.10 -22.03
N GLN A 450 -12.47 -25.03 -22.78
CA GLN A 450 -13.29 -26.13 -22.22
C GLN A 450 -12.50 -27.08 -21.30
N ARG A 451 -11.16 -27.04 -21.32
CA ARG A 451 -10.30 -27.79 -20.39
C ARG A 451 -10.31 -27.23 -18.96
N PHE A 452 -10.83 -26.02 -18.74
CA PHE A 452 -10.97 -25.43 -17.41
C PHE A 452 -12.29 -25.87 -16.77
N SER A 453 -12.20 -26.86 -15.89
CA SER A 453 -13.31 -27.72 -15.44
C SER A 453 -14.14 -27.20 -14.25
N GLU A 454 -13.90 -25.99 -13.72
CA GLU A 454 -14.58 -25.52 -12.50
C GLU A 454 -15.70 -24.48 -12.71
N SER A 455 -15.88 -23.91 -13.91
CA SER A 455 -16.96 -22.95 -14.17
C SER A 455 -17.50 -23.04 -15.60
N VAL A 456 -18.83 -22.92 -15.75
CA VAL A 456 -19.44 -22.63 -17.06
C VAL A 456 -18.93 -21.26 -17.51
N LEU A 457 -17.94 -21.27 -18.41
CA LEU A 457 -17.44 -20.06 -19.03
C LEU A 457 -18.35 -19.72 -20.21
N HIS A 458 -18.99 -18.55 -20.15
CA HIS A 458 -19.66 -18.00 -21.31
C HIS A 458 -18.63 -17.27 -22.18
N PHE A 459 -18.66 -17.54 -23.48
CA PHE A 459 -17.81 -16.86 -24.46
C PHE A 459 -18.61 -15.72 -25.08
N GLU A 460 -18.11 -14.50 -24.91
CA GLU A 460 -18.65 -13.33 -25.60
C GLU A 460 -17.64 -12.86 -26.63
N TYR A 461 -18.07 -12.81 -27.89
CA TYR A 461 -17.28 -12.29 -28.99
C TYR A 461 -17.76 -10.90 -29.32
N HIS A 462 -16.85 -9.93 -29.30
CA HIS A 462 -17.11 -8.61 -29.84
C HIS A 462 -16.25 -8.42 -31.08
N THR A 463 -16.90 -8.40 -32.23
CA THR A 463 -16.31 -8.03 -33.51
C THR A 463 -16.49 -6.55 -33.72
N LYS A 464 -15.49 -5.87 -34.29
CA LYS A 464 -15.62 -4.48 -34.71
C LYS A 464 -16.89 -4.32 -35.60
N PRO A 465 -17.72 -3.30 -35.39
CA PRO A 465 -18.80 -3.01 -36.33
C PRO A 465 -18.17 -2.58 -37.65
N HIS A 466 -18.35 -3.40 -38.70
CA HIS A 466 -17.97 -3.07 -40.07
C HIS A 466 -19.12 -2.40 -40.86
N ASP A 467 -20.34 -2.40 -40.31
CA ASP A 467 -21.55 -2.05 -41.04
C ASP A 467 -22.15 -0.70 -40.63
N GLU A 468 -22.70 -0.01 -41.64
CA GLU A 468 -23.43 1.26 -41.55
C GLU A 468 -24.66 1.22 -40.63
N GLU A 469 -25.09 0.04 -40.16
CA GLU A 469 -26.24 -0.16 -39.27
C GLU A 469 -25.96 0.03 -37.77
N SER A 470 -24.71 0.29 -37.35
CA SER A 470 -24.44 0.69 -35.95
C SER A 470 -24.73 2.18 -35.69
N GLU A 471 -25.98 2.61 -35.91
CA GLU A 471 -26.43 3.94 -35.46
C GLU A 471 -26.24 4.17 -33.96
N SER A 472 -26.08 3.10 -33.17
CA SER A 472 -25.78 3.16 -31.73
C SER A 472 -24.31 3.41 -31.39
N LEU A 473 -23.38 3.29 -32.34
CA LEU A 473 -21.94 3.53 -32.18
C LEU A 473 -21.39 4.63 -33.12
N LYS A 474 -22.20 5.13 -34.06
CA LYS A 474 -21.94 6.30 -34.90
C LYS A 474 -21.84 7.57 -34.05
N GLY A 475 -20.67 7.76 -33.45
CA GLY A 475 -20.26 8.98 -32.77
C GLY A 475 -21.06 9.25 -31.50
N ILE A 476 -20.43 9.96 -30.57
CA ILE A 476 -21.19 10.80 -29.65
C ILE A 476 -22.06 11.66 -30.57
N PRO A 477 -23.41 11.67 -30.45
CA PRO A 477 -24.16 12.78 -30.97
C PRO A 477 -23.64 13.97 -30.17
N ILE A 478 -22.67 14.69 -30.74
CA ILE A 478 -22.38 16.04 -30.29
C ILE A 478 -23.65 16.77 -30.69
N ASP A 479 -24.61 16.75 -29.77
CA ASP A 479 -25.80 17.56 -29.88
C ASP A 479 -25.30 18.97 -30.18
N LYS A 480 -25.95 19.63 -31.13
CA LYS A 480 -25.52 20.92 -31.68
C LYS A 480 -25.63 22.06 -30.65
N SER A 481 -25.64 21.74 -29.35
CA SER A 481 -25.87 22.59 -28.19
C SER A 481 -24.60 22.76 -27.34
N THR A 482 -23.65 23.53 -27.85
CA THR A 482 -23.09 24.73 -27.17
C THR A 482 -22.70 24.67 -25.67
N HIS A 483 -22.12 23.58 -25.15
CA HIS A 483 -21.42 23.64 -23.86
C HIS A 483 -19.92 23.34 -24.05
N ILE A 484 -19.13 24.41 -24.06
CA ILE A 484 -17.68 24.36 -24.13
C ILE A 484 -17.17 24.17 -22.70
N ILE A 485 -16.37 23.13 -22.47
CA ILE A 485 -15.62 23.01 -21.20
C ILE A 485 -14.62 24.16 -21.16
N ASP A 486 -14.72 25.01 -20.15
CA ASP A 486 -13.78 26.11 -19.92
C ASP A 486 -12.32 25.60 -19.90
N ARG A 487 -11.41 26.40 -20.48
CA ARG A 487 -9.99 26.01 -20.64
C ARG A 487 -9.32 25.70 -19.30
N ASN A 488 -9.62 26.47 -18.24
CA ASN A 488 -9.03 26.23 -16.93
C ASN A 488 -9.55 24.92 -16.33
N LYS A 489 -10.86 24.67 -16.48
CA LYS A 489 -11.48 23.42 -16.01
C LYS A 489 -10.93 22.19 -16.75
N ARG A 490 -10.71 22.29 -18.06
CA ARG A 490 -10.10 21.24 -18.86
C ARG A 490 -8.66 20.96 -18.44
N LYS A 491 -7.87 22.01 -18.19
CA LYS A 491 -6.50 21.88 -17.65
C LYS A 491 -6.48 21.25 -16.26
N GLU A 492 -7.43 21.63 -15.40
CA GLU A 492 -7.60 21.04 -14.07
C GLU A 492 -7.84 19.52 -14.16
N ILE A 493 -8.82 19.09 -14.97
CA ILE A 493 -9.10 17.67 -15.19
C ILE A 493 -7.91 16.96 -15.86
N GLY A 494 -7.26 17.59 -16.83
CA GLY A 494 -6.06 17.07 -17.47
C GLY A 494 -4.91 16.81 -16.48
N ASN A 495 -4.73 17.68 -15.48
CA ASN A 495 -3.75 17.48 -14.42
C ASN A 495 -4.11 16.29 -13.51
N ILE A 496 -5.40 16.11 -13.19
CA ILE A 496 -5.87 14.93 -12.44
C ILE A 496 -5.57 13.65 -13.23
N ILE A 497 -5.89 13.62 -14.53
CA ILE A 497 -5.57 12.49 -15.41
C ILE A 497 -4.06 12.22 -15.39
N LYS A 498 -3.23 13.26 -15.53
CA LYS A 498 -1.76 13.13 -15.51
C LYS A 498 -1.23 12.55 -14.19
N MET A 499 -1.89 12.80 -13.06
CA MET A 499 -1.52 12.25 -11.76
C MET A 499 -2.02 10.80 -11.57
N GLU A 500 -3.21 10.47 -12.08
CA GLU A 500 -3.91 9.23 -11.73
C GLU A 500 -3.84 8.13 -12.81
N TYR A 501 -3.48 8.44 -14.06
CA TYR A 501 -3.60 7.51 -15.19
C TYR A 501 -2.85 6.19 -14.95
N GLN A 502 -1.64 6.23 -14.38
CA GLN A 502 -0.84 5.03 -14.13
C GLN A 502 -1.56 4.08 -13.17
N ARG A 503 -2.07 4.64 -12.07
CA ARG A 503 -2.81 3.88 -11.06
C ARG A 503 -4.10 3.31 -11.65
N LEU A 504 -4.81 4.06 -12.50
CA LEU A 504 -6.04 3.61 -13.15
C LEU A 504 -5.78 2.48 -14.15
N LEU A 505 -4.86 2.66 -15.10
CA LEU A 505 -4.53 1.66 -16.12
C LEU A 505 -3.95 0.38 -15.50
N ALA A 506 -3.12 0.50 -14.45
CA ALA A 506 -2.59 -0.67 -13.77
C ALA A 506 -3.67 -1.42 -12.99
N ASN A 507 -4.61 -0.73 -12.34
CA ASN A 507 -5.68 -1.36 -11.55
C ASN A 507 -6.89 -1.81 -12.39
N HIS A 508 -7.03 -1.39 -13.65
CA HIS A 508 -8.21 -1.70 -14.47
C HIS A 508 -7.80 -2.06 -15.90
N SER A 509 -7.70 -3.36 -16.19
CA SER A 509 -7.18 -3.86 -17.47
C SER A 509 -8.08 -3.61 -18.67
N MET A 510 -9.35 -3.27 -18.43
CA MET A 510 -10.30 -2.91 -19.48
C MET A 510 -10.18 -1.47 -19.96
N ILE A 511 -9.50 -0.59 -19.23
CA ILE A 511 -9.32 0.81 -19.65
C ILE A 511 -8.30 0.87 -20.78
N ILE A 512 -8.71 1.46 -21.90
CA ILE A 512 -7.93 1.64 -23.11
C ILE A 512 -7.71 3.12 -23.46
N GLY A 513 -8.43 4.04 -22.81
CA GLY A 513 -8.22 5.47 -23.01
C GLY A 513 -8.76 6.30 -21.86
N ILE A 514 -8.14 7.45 -21.63
CA ILE A 514 -8.57 8.41 -20.60
C ILE A 514 -8.57 9.82 -21.20
N GLY A 515 -9.68 10.53 -21.08
CA GLY A 515 -9.84 11.86 -21.66
C GLY A 515 -10.71 12.78 -20.82
N VAL A 516 -10.94 13.98 -21.35
CA VAL A 516 -11.84 14.97 -20.77
C VAL A 516 -13.12 15.02 -21.60
N GLY A 517 -14.28 15.14 -20.95
CA GLY A 517 -15.56 15.23 -21.65
C GLY A 517 -16.63 15.91 -20.81
N LEU A 518 -17.86 15.77 -21.28
CA LEU A 518 -19.06 16.21 -20.59
C LEU A 518 -19.95 15.00 -20.31
N VAL A 519 -20.63 15.03 -19.17
CA VAL A 519 -21.68 14.07 -18.82
C VAL A 519 -22.95 14.82 -18.44
N ALA A 520 -24.09 14.39 -19.00
CA ALA A 520 -25.39 14.94 -18.63
C ALA A 520 -25.79 14.40 -17.25
N ARG A 521 -25.89 15.29 -16.25
CA ARG A 521 -26.42 14.98 -14.91
C ARG A 521 -27.47 16.01 -14.51
N ASN A 522 -28.62 15.52 -14.05
CA ASN A 522 -29.75 16.36 -13.63
C ASN A 522 -30.20 17.40 -14.68
N GLY A 523 -30.04 17.09 -15.98
CA GLY A 523 -30.40 17.98 -17.08
C GLY A 523 -29.37 19.07 -17.42
N PHE A 524 -28.16 19.03 -16.83
CA PHE A 524 -27.05 19.91 -17.15
C PHE A 524 -25.80 19.13 -17.55
N ASP A 525 -25.01 19.67 -18.47
CA ASP A 525 -23.71 19.11 -18.83
C ASP A 525 -22.65 19.51 -17.80
N GLU A 526 -22.03 18.52 -17.17
CA GLU A 526 -20.96 18.70 -16.20
C GLU A 526 -19.62 18.18 -16.76
N PRO A 527 -18.51 18.92 -16.62
CA PRO A 527 -17.16 18.43 -16.95
C PRO A 527 -16.83 17.12 -16.22
N CYS A 528 -16.35 16.14 -16.96
CA CYS A 528 -16.08 14.79 -16.45
C CYS A 528 -14.75 14.24 -16.95
N ILE A 529 -14.31 13.16 -16.30
CA ILE A 529 -13.23 12.30 -16.78
C ILE A 529 -13.86 11.18 -17.58
N VAL A 530 -13.47 11.04 -18.84
CA VAL A 530 -13.94 9.97 -19.72
C VAL A 530 -12.97 8.79 -19.61
N LEU A 531 -13.49 7.61 -19.27
CA LEU A 531 -12.79 6.34 -19.35
C LEU A 531 -13.32 5.54 -20.54
N CYS A 532 -12.50 5.37 -21.56
CA CYS A 532 -12.77 4.45 -22.66
C CYS A 532 -12.35 3.04 -22.22
N CYS A 533 -13.25 2.08 -22.32
CA CYS A 533 -13.00 0.69 -21.92
C CYS A 533 -13.50 -0.32 -22.95
N LEU A 534 -12.95 -1.53 -22.96
CA LEU A 534 -13.39 -2.60 -23.88
C LEU A 534 -14.77 -3.20 -23.52
N ASP A 535 -15.16 -3.15 -22.25
CA ASP A 535 -16.48 -3.56 -21.76
C ASP A 535 -16.76 -2.86 -20.42
N ASN A 536 -17.89 -2.18 -20.30
CA ASN A 536 -18.24 -1.40 -19.11
C ASN A 536 -18.93 -2.21 -18.00
N LEU A 537 -19.33 -3.45 -18.29
CA LEU A 537 -19.99 -4.37 -17.35
C LEU A 537 -19.10 -5.52 -16.87
N LEU A 538 -18.05 -5.85 -17.62
CA LEU A 538 -17.10 -6.90 -17.28
C LEU A 538 -16.13 -6.42 -16.21
N VAL A 539 -16.02 -7.17 -15.13
CA VAL A 539 -14.98 -6.98 -14.11
C VAL A 539 -14.01 -8.15 -14.20
N PRO A 540 -12.78 -7.96 -14.71
CA PRO A 540 -11.77 -9.01 -14.76
C PRO A 540 -11.51 -9.63 -13.38
N PHE A 541 -11.18 -10.92 -13.30
CA PHE A 541 -11.04 -11.59 -11.99
C PHE A 541 -9.96 -10.95 -11.11
N GLY A 542 -10.23 -10.66 -9.84
CA GLY A 542 -9.29 -9.97 -8.96
C GLY A 542 -9.17 -8.46 -9.18
N GLU A 543 -9.91 -7.87 -10.14
CA GLU A 543 -10.05 -6.42 -10.29
C GLU A 543 -11.30 -5.89 -9.58
N GLN A 544 -11.32 -4.58 -9.34
CA GLN A 544 -12.50 -3.86 -8.86
C GLN A 544 -13.26 -3.22 -10.03
N LYS A 545 -14.54 -2.89 -9.79
CA LYS A 545 -15.34 -2.10 -10.75
C LYS A 545 -14.67 -0.76 -11.04
N LEU A 546 -14.89 -0.26 -12.26
CA LEU A 546 -14.48 1.09 -12.63
C LEU A 546 -15.09 2.13 -11.67
N PRO A 547 -14.31 3.16 -11.29
CA PRO A 547 -14.79 4.19 -10.37
C PRO A 547 -15.87 5.06 -11.03
N SER A 548 -16.84 5.52 -10.24
CA SER A 548 -17.86 6.49 -10.68
C SER A 548 -17.47 7.95 -10.44
N LEU A 549 -16.40 8.17 -9.66
CA LEU A 549 -15.85 9.46 -9.28
C LEU A 549 -14.32 9.36 -9.18
N LEU A 550 -13.61 10.40 -9.60
CA LEU A 550 -12.16 10.53 -9.41
C LEU A 550 -11.83 11.97 -9.01
N GLU A 551 -11.15 12.16 -7.87
CA GLU A 551 -10.76 13.48 -7.35
C GLU A 551 -11.92 14.52 -7.35
N GLY A 552 -13.13 14.08 -7.01
CA GLY A 552 -14.32 14.94 -6.98
C GLY A 552 -15.04 15.12 -8.31
N TYR A 553 -14.48 14.63 -9.43
CA TYR A 553 -15.10 14.70 -10.75
C TYR A 553 -15.90 13.45 -11.09
N PRO A 554 -17.05 13.59 -11.76
CA PRO A 554 -17.77 12.45 -12.29
C PRO A 554 -16.93 11.72 -13.35
N VAL A 555 -17.06 10.40 -13.36
CA VAL A 555 -16.48 9.55 -14.40
C VAL A 555 -17.57 9.13 -15.38
N ASP A 556 -17.31 9.35 -16.67
CA ASP A 556 -18.13 8.87 -17.78
C ASP A 556 -17.44 7.68 -18.44
N ILE A 557 -18.12 6.52 -18.50
CA ILE A 557 -17.54 5.26 -18.98
C ILE A 557 -18.11 4.97 -20.37
N ARG A 558 -17.23 4.85 -21.36
CA ARG A 558 -17.60 4.61 -22.75
C ARG A 558 -16.96 3.33 -23.26
N GLU A 559 -17.76 2.48 -23.89
CA GLU A 559 -17.22 1.29 -24.54
C GLU A 559 -16.57 1.67 -25.87
N ASP A 560 -15.34 1.21 -26.10
CA ASP A 560 -14.59 1.48 -27.31
C ASP A 560 -13.54 0.38 -27.57
N PHE A 561 -12.83 0.48 -28.68
CA PHE A 561 -11.70 -0.35 -29.08
C PHE A 561 -10.46 0.50 -29.21
N VAL A 562 -9.28 -0.11 -29.14
CA VAL A 562 -8.04 0.57 -29.51
C VAL A 562 -7.15 -0.40 -30.26
N MET A 563 -6.50 0.11 -31.28
CA MET A 563 -5.46 -0.59 -32.01
C MET A 563 -4.47 0.40 -32.60
N PHE A 564 -3.22 -0.03 -32.74
CA PHE A 564 -2.31 0.65 -33.64
C PHE A 564 -2.87 0.59 -35.07
N GLY A 565 -2.74 1.68 -35.80
CA GLY A 565 -3.23 1.79 -37.17
C GLY A 565 -2.34 1.18 -38.24
N HIS A 566 -1.47 0.21 -37.94
CA HIS A 566 -0.70 -0.50 -38.97
C HIS A 566 -1.47 -1.72 -39.45
N CYS A 567 -1.16 -2.15 -40.67
CA CYS A 567 -1.94 -3.20 -41.31
C CYS A 567 -1.08 -4.24 -42.00
N SER A 568 -1.53 -5.50 -41.94
CA SER A 568 -0.88 -6.62 -42.62
C SER A 568 -1.58 -7.05 -43.92
N ASN A 569 -2.89 -6.79 -44.09
CA ASN A 569 -3.73 -7.42 -45.13
C ASN A 569 -4.79 -6.49 -45.78
N CYS A 570 -4.70 -5.17 -45.65
CA CYS A 570 -5.75 -4.26 -46.13
C CYS A 570 -5.49 -3.77 -47.56
N PRO A 571 -6.54 -3.71 -48.40
CA PRO A 571 -6.44 -3.17 -49.75
C PRO A 571 -6.10 -1.68 -49.70
N SER A 572 -5.23 -1.24 -50.60
CA SER A 572 -4.91 0.19 -50.76
C SER A 572 -5.97 0.89 -51.60
N VAL A 573 -6.30 2.14 -51.26
CA VAL A 573 -7.15 3.01 -52.11
C VAL A 573 -6.29 3.82 -53.09
N ASN A 574 -5.00 4.06 -52.78
CA ASN A 574 -4.01 4.70 -53.65
C ASN A 574 -2.63 4.06 -53.48
N ASN A 575 -1.96 3.64 -54.57
CA ASN A 575 -0.65 2.97 -54.49
C ASN A 575 0.53 3.89 -54.05
N GLY A 576 0.31 5.21 -53.92
CA GLY A 576 1.30 6.19 -53.45
C GLY A 576 1.35 6.36 -51.92
N CYS A 577 2.38 7.05 -51.40
CA CYS A 577 2.66 7.36 -49.98
C CYS A 577 2.61 6.18 -48.97
N SER A 578 2.52 4.94 -49.46
CA SER A 578 2.57 3.72 -48.67
C SER A 578 4.01 3.27 -48.40
N ILE A 579 4.31 2.91 -47.16
CA ILE A 579 5.64 2.42 -46.76
C ILE A 579 5.52 1.17 -45.90
N GLY A 580 6.63 0.44 -45.81
CA GLY A 580 6.77 -0.67 -44.88
C GLY A 580 8.22 -1.02 -44.64
N ARG A 581 8.45 -1.96 -43.72
CA ARG A 581 9.78 -2.55 -43.51
C ARG A 581 10.09 -3.52 -44.65
N HIS A 582 11.35 -3.58 -45.07
CA HIS A 582 11.78 -4.53 -46.09
C HIS A 582 11.42 -5.98 -45.69
N SER A 583 10.83 -6.73 -46.61
CA SER A 583 10.37 -8.12 -46.40
C SER A 583 9.33 -8.31 -45.29
N SER A 584 8.61 -7.26 -44.91
CA SER A 584 7.52 -7.30 -43.92
C SER A 584 6.18 -6.94 -44.56
N ILE A 585 5.11 -7.64 -44.16
CA ILE A 585 3.74 -7.33 -44.58
C ILE A 585 3.14 -6.15 -43.82
N GLN A 586 3.79 -5.66 -42.76
CA GLN A 586 3.31 -4.49 -42.03
C GLN A 586 3.49 -3.21 -42.84
N THR A 587 2.42 -2.44 -42.92
CA THR A 587 2.34 -1.22 -43.73
C THR A 587 1.89 -0.01 -42.91
N GLY A 588 2.33 1.15 -43.37
CA GLY A 588 1.93 2.46 -42.86
C GLY A 588 2.01 3.52 -43.95
N SER A 589 1.97 4.78 -43.54
CA SER A 589 1.97 5.96 -44.41
C SER A 589 3.16 6.86 -44.14
N VAL A 590 3.60 7.57 -45.18
CA VAL A 590 4.51 8.72 -45.04
C VAL A 590 3.77 9.88 -44.36
N GLY A 591 4.41 10.52 -43.39
CA GLY A 591 3.87 11.65 -42.66
C GLY A 591 4.30 12.99 -43.24
N PHE A 592 5.36 13.55 -42.68
CA PHE A 592 5.88 14.86 -43.08
C PHE A 592 7.28 14.74 -43.65
N LEU A 593 7.58 15.53 -44.69
CA LEU A 593 8.94 15.74 -45.13
C LEU A 593 9.68 16.59 -44.10
N VAL A 594 10.92 16.20 -43.82
CA VAL A 594 11.75 16.88 -42.83
C VAL A 594 13.20 16.95 -43.26
N LYS A 595 13.90 17.92 -42.68
CA LYS A 595 15.34 18.07 -42.78
C LYS A 595 15.97 17.77 -41.43
N SER A 596 16.97 16.89 -41.41
CA SER A 596 17.77 16.66 -40.20
C SER A 596 18.61 17.91 -39.90
N ASN A 597 18.54 18.39 -38.66
CA ASN A 597 19.39 19.49 -38.19
C ASN A 597 20.75 18.97 -37.70
N ASN A 598 21.01 17.65 -37.78
CA ASN A 598 22.27 17.07 -37.38
C ASN A 598 23.38 17.41 -38.41
N PRO A 599 24.42 18.17 -38.02
CA PRO A 599 25.47 18.62 -38.95
C PRO A 599 26.33 17.48 -39.49
N THR A 600 26.35 16.31 -38.84
CA THR A 600 27.14 15.15 -39.28
C THR A 600 26.38 14.20 -40.21
N SER A 601 25.07 14.41 -40.43
CA SER A 601 24.33 13.57 -41.38
C SER A 601 24.69 13.96 -42.82
N SER A 602 25.17 12.98 -43.59
CA SER A 602 25.42 13.13 -45.02
C SER A 602 24.11 13.22 -45.82
N GLN A 603 22.98 12.81 -45.25
CA GLN A 603 21.66 12.82 -45.87
C GLN A 603 20.73 13.75 -45.10
N LYS A 604 20.57 14.97 -45.61
CA LYS A 604 19.82 16.01 -44.89
C LYS A 604 18.31 15.85 -44.97
N ASN A 605 17.78 15.13 -45.96
CA ASN A 605 16.35 15.06 -46.23
C ASN A 605 15.77 13.68 -45.87
N GLY A 606 14.57 13.69 -45.33
CA GLY A 606 13.88 12.49 -44.86
C GLY A 606 12.39 12.72 -44.68
N PHE A 607 11.74 11.78 -44.02
CA PHE A 607 10.34 11.93 -43.62
C PHE A 607 10.06 11.32 -42.25
N LEU A 608 9.02 11.83 -41.59
CA LEU A 608 8.47 11.29 -40.36
C LEU A 608 7.38 10.26 -40.67
N THR A 609 7.31 9.21 -39.85
CA THR A 609 6.23 8.21 -39.82
C THR A 609 6.08 7.66 -38.39
N ALA A 610 5.27 6.63 -38.17
CA ALA A 610 5.10 5.99 -36.86
C ALA A 610 6.25 5.00 -36.55
N ALA A 611 6.68 4.91 -35.29
CA ALA A 611 7.75 4.00 -34.88
C ALA A 611 7.35 2.53 -35.03
N HIS A 612 6.12 2.19 -34.65
CA HIS A 612 5.62 0.81 -34.77
C HIS A 612 5.49 0.32 -36.23
N VAL A 613 5.49 1.24 -37.20
CA VAL A 613 5.56 0.89 -38.63
C VAL A 613 7.01 0.65 -39.05
N ALA A 614 7.92 1.51 -38.60
CA ALA A 614 9.29 1.60 -39.12
C ALA A 614 10.29 0.68 -38.39
N VAL A 615 10.03 0.34 -37.12
CA VAL A 615 10.94 -0.44 -36.26
C VAL A 615 10.30 -1.78 -35.87
N GLU A 616 11.03 -2.88 -36.09
CA GLU A 616 10.53 -4.23 -35.79
C GLU A 616 10.26 -4.45 -34.30
N CYS A 617 11.28 -4.19 -33.49
CA CYS A 617 11.25 -4.37 -32.04
C CYS A 617 10.86 -3.05 -31.34
N PHE A 618 9.90 -2.31 -31.90
CA PHE A 618 9.41 -1.07 -31.27
C PHE A 618 8.95 -1.24 -29.80
N PRO A 619 8.46 -2.42 -29.33
CA PRO A 619 8.13 -2.58 -27.91
C PRO A 619 9.32 -2.37 -26.98
N GLU A 620 10.54 -2.74 -27.40
CA GLU A 620 11.75 -2.54 -26.60
C GLU A 620 12.04 -1.04 -26.41
N LEU A 621 11.77 -0.22 -27.43
CA LEU A 621 11.88 1.25 -27.31
C LEU A 621 10.88 1.81 -26.28
N HIS A 622 9.68 1.22 -26.19
CA HIS A 622 8.68 1.59 -25.20
C HIS A 622 9.10 1.20 -23.78
N ASP A 623 9.55 -0.04 -23.62
CA ASP A 623 9.97 -0.58 -22.32
C ASP A 623 11.18 0.18 -21.75
N ASP A 624 12.17 0.51 -22.59
CA ASP A 624 13.37 1.24 -22.18
C ASP A 624 13.19 2.77 -22.22
N ASN A 625 12.10 3.26 -22.83
CA ASN A 625 11.73 4.66 -22.99
C ASN A 625 12.92 5.53 -23.49
N ALA A 626 13.61 5.04 -24.51
CA ALA A 626 14.85 5.60 -25.05
C ALA A 626 14.73 5.92 -26.55
N LEU A 627 15.54 6.87 -27.01
CA LEU A 627 15.73 7.13 -28.44
C LEU A 627 16.41 5.93 -29.11
N LEU A 628 16.10 5.66 -30.38
CA LEU A 628 16.71 4.59 -31.15
C LEU A 628 18.23 4.76 -31.20
N SER A 629 18.73 5.99 -31.38
CA SER A 629 20.17 6.30 -31.42
C SER A 629 20.93 5.93 -30.13
N GLU A 630 20.22 5.83 -29.00
CA GLU A 630 20.76 5.45 -27.69
C GLU A 630 20.53 3.96 -27.37
N HIS A 631 19.82 3.24 -28.24
CA HIS A 631 19.36 1.88 -28.01
C HIS A 631 20.15 0.86 -28.87
N PRO A 632 20.37 -0.39 -28.41
CA PRO A 632 21.04 -1.44 -29.20
C PRO A 632 20.41 -1.70 -30.57
N LEU A 633 19.11 -1.40 -30.72
CA LEU A 633 18.38 -1.52 -31.99
C LEU A 633 18.85 -0.55 -33.07
N TYR A 634 19.62 0.50 -32.77
CA TYR A 634 20.20 1.38 -33.78
C TYR A 634 21.02 0.62 -34.84
N ASN A 635 21.69 -0.45 -34.41
CA ASN A 635 22.57 -1.24 -35.28
C ASN A 635 21.81 -2.21 -36.19
N THR A 636 20.48 -2.31 -36.07
CA THR A 636 19.67 -3.11 -36.99
C THR A 636 19.41 -2.31 -38.27
N THR A 637 19.26 -3.00 -39.40
CA THR A 637 19.26 -2.33 -40.70
C THR A 637 18.04 -1.44 -40.97
N ASN A 638 16.93 -1.60 -40.23
CA ASN A 638 15.67 -0.83 -40.27
C ASN A 638 15.39 -0.13 -41.63
N LYS A 639 15.42 -0.91 -42.71
CA LYS A 639 15.27 -0.41 -44.09
C LYS A 639 13.80 -0.24 -44.42
N ILE A 640 13.47 0.90 -45.03
CA ILE A 640 12.11 1.24 -45.43
C ILE A 640 11.97 1.11 -46.94
N VAL A 641 10.85 0.51 -47.37
CA VAL A 641 10.52 0.30 -48.78
C VAL A 641 9.29 1.10 -49.20
N HIS A 642 9.27 1.53 -50.46
CA HIS A 642 8.11 2.11 -51.13
C HIS A 642 8.03 1.58 -52.58
N PRO A 643 6.82 1.23 -53.06
CA PRO A 643 5.62 0.93 -52.26
C PRO A 643 5.90 -0.16 -51.22
N SER A 644 5.00 -0.30 -50.25
CA SER A 644 5.12 -1.35 -49.23
C SER A 644 5.13 -2.76 -49.87
N TRP A 645 5.71 -3.74 -49.18
CA TRP A 645 5.73 -5.12 -49.66
C TRP A 645 4.31 -5.68 -49.89
N ASN A 646 3.35 -5.30 -49.04
CA ASN A 646 1.96 -5.75 -49.15
C ASN A 646 1.27 -5.17 -50.39
N ASP A 647 1.62 -3.95 -50.80
CA ASP A 647 1.03 -3.33 -52.00
C ASP A 647 1.73 -3.79 -53.29
N ASN A 648 3.06 -4.04 -53.25
CA ASN A 648 3.78 -4.63 -54.39
C ASN A 648 5.03 -5.42 -53.94
N ASN A 649 4.93 -6.74 -53.94
CA ASN A 649 6.01 -7.65 -53.56
C ASN A 649 7.08 -7.85 -54.67
N TYR A 650 6.87 -7.35 -55.89
CA TYR A 650 7.81 -7.45 -57.01
C TYR A 650 8.59 -6.16 -57.28
N GLN A 651 8.04 -5.00 -56.91
CA GLN A 651 8.63 -3.67 -57.12
C GLN A 651 8.56 -2.85 -55.82
N ASN A 652 9.24 -3.30 -54.76
CA ASN A 652 9.45 -2.52 -53.55
C ASN A 652 10.90 -2.02 -53.50
N ASN A 653 11.09 -0.74 -53.76
CA ASN A 653 12.42 -0.15 -53.72
C ASN A 653 12.75 0.24 -52.28
N ILE A 654 13.96 -0.08 -51.82
CA ILE A 654 14.45 0.47 -50.56
C ILE A 654 14.71 1.95 -50.78
N ILE A 655 13.92 2.80 -50.11
CA ILE A 655 13.99 4.25 -50.29
C ILE A 655 14.88 4.94 -49.26
N GLY A 656 15.09 4.31 -48.10
CA GLY A 656 15.84 4.89 -46.99
C GLY A 656 16.00 3.95 -45.81
N ARG A 657 16.47 4.51 -44.70
CA ARG A 657 16.66 3.80 -43.41
C ARG A 657 16.15 4.65 -42.26
N VAL A 658 15.72 4.01 -41.17
CA VAL A 658 15.41 4.72 -39.93
C VAL A 658 16.71 5.26 -39.33
N SER A 659 16.75 6.57 -39.08
CA SER A 659 17.89 7.27 -38.46
C SER A 659 17.64 7.61 -37.00
N GLU A 660 16.38 7.79 -36.62
CA GLU A 660 15.95 7.99 -35.24
C GLU A 660 14.52 7.46 -35.08
N ALA A 661 14.16 7.00 -33.88
CA ALA A 661 12.80 6.64 -33.54
C ALA A 661 12.58 6.70 -32.03
N PHE A 662 11.33 6.90 -31.64
CA PHE A 662 10.91 6.84 -30.24
C PHE A 662 9.49 6.30 -30.15
N CYS A 663 9.27 5.42 -29.19
CA CYS A 663 7.98 4.88 -28.82
C CYS A 663 7.90 4.95 -27.30
N GLY A 664 6.98 5.72 -26.71
CA GLY A 664 6.92 5.87 -25.25
C GLY A 664 6.44 7.25 -24.81
N ASN A 665 6.90 7.69 -23.64
CA ASN A 665 6.57 9.01 -23.07
C ASN A 665 7.85 9.85 -22.90
N PHE A 666 8.03 10.82 -23.78
CA PHE A 666 9.25 11.62 -23.90
C PHE A 666 9.25 12.85 -22.98
N GLY A 667 10.45 13.19 -22.50
CA GLY A 667 10.72 14.41 -21.74
C GLY A 667 10.10 14.47 -20.33
N THR A 668 10.33 15.58 -19.64
CA THR A 668 9.82 15.82 -18.27
C THR A 668 8.29 15.87 -18.21
N GLU A 669 7.66 16.29 -19.30
CA GLU A 669 6.20 16.34 -19.40
C GLU A 669 5.58 14.97 -19.64
N LYS A 670 6.39 13.97 -20.00
CA LYS A 670 5.99 12.59 -20.33
C LYS A 670 4.98 12.55 -21.48
N THR A 671 5.20 13.30 -22.55
CA THR A 671 4.31 13.34 -23.71
C THR A 671 4.48 12.08 -24.57
N GLY A 672 3.38 11.46 -24.95
CA GLY A 672 3.34 10.26 -25.78
C GLY A 672 3.87 10.53 -27.18
N ILE A 673 4.85 9.74 -27.60
CA ILE A 673 5.42 9.76 -28.95
C ILE A 673 5.48 8.33 -29.47
N ASP A 674 5.02 8.15 -30.70
CA ASP A 674 5.20 6.96 -31.53
C ASP A 674 5.58 7.43 -32.94
N ALA A 675 6.86 7.71 -33.12
CA ALA A 675 7.37 8.32 -34.33
C ALA A 675 8.76 7.80 -34.73
N ALA A 676 9.05 7.84 -36.01
CA ALA A 676 10.35 7.51 -36.59
C ALA A 676 10.73 8.51 -37.69
N LEU A 677 12.01 8.82 -37.75
CA LEU A 677 12.65 9.62 -38.79
C LEU A 677 13.38 8.70 -39.77
N VAL A 678 12.95 8.74 -41.03
CA VAL A 678 13.57 7.97 -42.13
C VAL A 678 14.44 8.89 -42.96
N GLU A 679 15.74 8.62 -43.04
CA GLU A 679 16.67 9.28 -43.96
C GLU A 679 16.56 8.64 -45.34
N LEU A 680 16.33 9.46 -46.38
CA LEU A 680 16.24 9.01 -47.76
C LEU A 680 17.64 8.79 -48.37
N TYR A 681 17.77 7.79 -49.23
CA TYR A 681 18.98 7.64 -50.03
C TYR A 681 19.06 8.69 -51.15
N GLU A 682 20.29 9.12 -51.51
CA GLU A 682 20.54 10.23 -52.45
C GLU A 682 19.80 10.10 -53.79
N GLN A 683 19.60 8.88 -54.28
CA GLN A 683 18.90 8.60 -55.54
C GLN A 683 17.39 8.92 -55.48
N ASN A 684 16.86 9.12 -54.28
CA ASN A 684 15.44 9.40 -54.02
C ASN A 684 15.24 10.81 -53.42
N MET A 685 16.27 11.68 -53.44
CA MET A 685 16.17 13.05 -52.97
C MET A 685 15.70 13.99 -54.07
N THR A 686 14.72 14.83 -53.77
CA THR A 686 14.36 16.02 -54.55
C THR A 686 15.36 17.16 -54.31
N ASP A 687 15.43 18.13 -55.23
CA ASP A 687 16.36 19.25 -55.14
C ASP A 687 16.10 20.07 -53.85
N PRO A 688 17.07 20.15 -52.92
CA PRO A 688 16.91 20.88 -51.66
C PRO A 688 16.63 22.37 -51.82
N SER A 689 16.77 22.97 -53.03
CA SER A 689 16.37 24.36 -53.29
C SER A 689 14.86 24.59 -53.34
N ASN A 690 14.05 23.54 -53.46
CA ASN A 690 12.59 23.63 -53.59
C ASN A 690 11.83 23.38 -52.28
N HIS A 691 12.54 23.37 -51.15
CA HIS A 691 11.97 23.08 -49.83
C HIS A 691 11.91 24.33 -48.97
N PHE A 692 10.71 24.67 -48.45
CA PHE A 692 10.52 25.73 -47.47
C PHE A 692 10.09 25.17 -46.11
N GLU A 693 10.48 25.85 -45.03
CA GLU A 693 10.17 25.43 -43.66
C GLU A 693 8.71 25.73 -43.32
N LEU A 694 7.98 24.72 -42.81
CA LEU A 694 6.57 24.86 -42.45
C LEU A 694 6.41 25.40 -41.03
N GLN A 695 5.50 26.37 -40.86
CA GLN A 695 5.07 26.81 -39.54
C GLN A 695 4.09 25.79 -38.93
N MET A 696 4.44 25.24 -37.76
CA MET A 696 3.59 24.33 -36.99
C MET A 696 2.37 25.06 -36.40
N ALA A 697 1.31 24.32 -36.09
CA ALA A 697 0.13 24.89 -35.44
C ALA A 697 0.46 25.43 -34.04
N GLU A 698 -0.04 26.62 -33.71
CA GLU A 698 0.09 27.21 -32.38
C GLU A 698 -0.95 26.62 -31.43
N GLU A 699 -0.50 26.06 -30.31
CA GLU A 699 -1.38 25.31 -29.40
C GLU A 699 -2.38 26.22 -28.69
N GLU A 700 -2.04 27.50 -28.52
CA GLU A 700 -2.91 28.53 -27.96
C GLU A 700 -4.09 28.89 -28.87
N GLU A 701 -3.97 28.63 -30.16
CA GLU A 701 -5.02 28.91 -31.17
C GLU A 701 -5.96 27.72 -31.38
N LEU A 702 -5.64 26.53 -30.84
CA LEU A 702 -6.45 25.32 -31.01
C LEU A 702 -7.71 25.34 -30.13
N THR A 703 -8.83 24.94 -30.72
CA THR A 703 -10.09 24.70 -30.02
C THR A 703 -10.46 23.22 -30.05
N PHE A 704 -11.14 22.78 -28.99
CA PHE A 704 -11.51 21.37 -28.76
C PHE A 704 -13.02 21.21 -28.59
N ASP A 705 -13.77 22.19 -29.08
CA ASP A 705 -15.23 22.23 -29.12
C ASP A 705 -15.77 21.69 -30.47
N GLY A 706 -14.92 21.02 -31.25
CA GLY A 706 -15.25 20.52 -32.58
C GLY A 706 -15.22 21.56 -33.70
N THR A 707 -14.78 22.80 -33.44
CA THR A 707 -14.68 23.84 -34.49
C THR A 707 -13.33 23.84 -35.22
N THR A 708 -12.28 23.27 -34.63
CA THR A 708 -10.98 23.09 -35.30
C THR A 708 -11.03 21.86 -36.21
N TYR A 709 -10.96 22.11 -37.52
CA TYR A 709 -10.90 21.07 -38.54
C TYR A 709 -9.46 20.65 -38.80
N VAL A 710 -9.28 19.35 -39.06
CA VAL A 710 -7.98 18.75 -39.36
C VAL A 710 -8.08 17.88 -40.59
N GLU A 711 -6.97 17.74 -41.31
CA GLU A 711 -6.85 16.96 -42.53
C GLU A 711 -5.67 16.00 -42.42
N LYS A 712 -5.81 14.80 -42.98
CA LYS A 712 -4.68 13.86 -43.16
C LYS A 712 -4.79 13.13 -44.48
N THR A 713 -3.65 12.70 -45.03
CA THR A 713 -3.59 11.80 -46.18
C THR A 713 -2.85 10.52 -45.79
N GLY A 714 -3.51 9.37 -45.92
CA GLY A 714 -2.96 8.05 -45.60
C GLY A 714 -3.19 7.04 -46.72
N ARG A 715 -2.46 5.92 -46.71
CA ARG A 715 -2.53 4.92 -47.79
C ARG A 715 -3.89 4.21 -47.88
N THR A 716 -4.59 4.05 -46.75
CA THR A 716 -5.82 3.24 -46.69
C THR A 716 -7.04 4.09 -46.97
N THR A 717 -7.17 5.22 -46.28
CA THR A 717 -8.37 6.07 -46.40
C THR A 717 -8.18 7.24 -47.35
N GLY A 718 -6.96 7.45 -47.88
CA GLY A 718 -6.64 8.62 -48.68
C GLY A 718 -6.72 9.90 -47.87
N LYS A 719 -7.16 10.97 -48.53
CA LYS A 719 -7.33 12.31 -47.94
C LYS A 719 -8.68 12.38 -47.21
N THR A 720 -8.65 12.63 -45.91
CA THR A 720 -9.84 12.69 -45.04
C THR A 720 -9.81 13.90 -44.11
N ILE A 721 -10.98 14.31 -43.65
CA ILE A 721 -11.18 15.45 -42.73
C ILE A 721 -11.74 14.94 -41.41
N GLY A 722 -11.28 15.53 -40.31
CA GLY A 722 -11.78 15.25 -38.97
C GLY A 722 -11.90 16.54 -38.15
N LYS A 723 -12.29 16.40 -36.88
CA LYS A 723 -12.36 17.52 -35.93
C LYS A 723 -11.55 17.23 -34.68
N LEU A 724 -10.81 18.23 -34.22
CA LEU A 724 -10.03 18.14 -33.00
C LEU A 724 -10.97 18.15 -31.78
N PHE A 725 -10.84 17.13 -30.92
CA PHE A 725 -11.78 16.85 -29.84
C PHE A 725 -11.14 16.87 -28.44
N CYS A 726 -9.90 16.41 -28.28
CA CYS A 726 -9.21 16.38 -26.99
C CYS A 726 -7.72 16.71 -27.16
N GLU A 727 -7.13 17.45 -26.20
CA GLU A 727 -5.68 17.76 -26.15
C GLU A 727 -4.86 16.77 -25.33
N ASN A 728 -5.42 16.25 -24.24
CA ASN A 728 -4.64 15.54 -23.21
C ASN A 728 -5.08 14.08 -23.10
N PHE A 729 -5.31 13.43 -24.24
CA PHE A 729 -5.81 12.07 -24.26
C PHE A 729 -4.70 11.08 -23.90
N VAL A 730 -4.99 10.15 -23.00
CA VAL A 730 -4.12 9.03 -22.67
C VAL A 730 -4.57 7.82 -23.46
N VAL A 731 -3.66 7.24 -24.24
CA VAL A 731 -3.87 6.04 -25.04
C VAL A 731 -3.24 4.86 -24.31
N SER A 732 -3.98 3.76 -24.16
CA SER A 732 -3.48 2.51 -23.58
C SER A 732 -3.76 1.35 -24.54
N VAL A 733 -2.73 0.76 -25.13
CA VAL A 733 -2.84 -0.36 -26.08
C VAL A 733 -2.32 -1.62 -25.41
N GLN A 734 -3.16 -2.65 -25.30
CA GLN A 734 -2.71 -3.93 -24.73
C GLN A 734 -1.62 -4.57 -25.59
N ASN A 735 -0.57 -5.10 -24.94
CA ASN A 735 0.41 -5.94 -25.63
C ASN A 735 -0.25 -7.29 -25.93
N LYS A 736 -0.44 -7.58 -27.22
CA LYS A 736 -1.07 -8.83 -27.65
C LYS A 736 -0.26 -10.05 -27.17
N PHE A 737 1.06 -9.96 -27.15
CA PHE A 737 1.96 -11.10 -26.91
C PHE A 737 2.31 -11.32 -25.43
N CYS A 738 2.29 -10.27 -24.60
CA CYS A 738 2.65 -10.32 -23.17
C CYS A 738 1.41 -10.14 -22.30
N ASN A 739 0.96 -11.20 -21.62
CA ASN A 739 -0.23 -11.12 -20.76
C ASN A 739 -0.02 -10.09 -19.64
N GLY A 740 -0.98 -9.19 -19.46
CA GLY A 740 -0.94 -8.17 -18.41
C GLY A 740 -0.12 -6.92 -18.75
N ASN A 741 0.62 -6.88 -19.86
CA ASN A 741 1.42 -5.72 -20.27
C ASN A 741 0.66 -4.83 -21.27
N PHE A 742 0.94 -3.53 -21.22
CA PHE A 742 0.29 -2.54 -22.08
C PHE A 742 1.23 -1.36 -22.39
N TYR A 743 1.08 -0.80 -23.59
CA TYR A 743 1.74 0.43 -24.00
C TYR A 743 0.88 1.63 -23.63
N VAL A 744 1.49 2.66 -23.06
CA VAL A 744 0.81 3.91 -22.71
C VAL A 744 1.46 5.10 -23.39
N PHE A 745 0.63 5.99 -23.94
CA PHE A 745 1.02 7.25 -24.56
C PHE A 745 0.16 8.37 -23.97
N ASN A 746 0.77 9.29 -23.24
CA ASN A 746 0.05 10.39 -22.61
C ASN A 746 -0.08 11.59 -23.54
N ASP A 747 -0.96 12.52 -23.18
CA ASP A 747 -0.96 13.87 -23.75
C ASP A 747 -1.03 13.92 -25.28
N CYS A 748 -1.80 12.98 -25.85
CA CYS A 748 -2.06 12.87 -27.28
C CYS A 748 -3.30 13.69 -27.67
N TYR A 749 -3.34 14.14 -28.92
CA TYR A 749 -4.56 14.68 -29.50
C TYR A 749 -5.54 13.56 -29.85
N ALA A 750 -6.84 13.81 -29.67
CA ALA A 750 -7.92 12.95 -30.17
C ALA A 750 -8.72 13.67 -31.26
N ILE A 751 -8.96 12.97 -32.38
CA ILE A 751 -9.69 13.49 -33.55
C ILE A 751 -10.92 12.61 -33.80
N ILE A 752 -12.08 13.24 -33.93
CA ILE A 752 -13.32 12.56 -34.33
C ILE A 752 -13.51 12.62 -35.84
N ASP A 753 -14.16 11.60 -36.38
CA ASP A 753 -14.48 11.48 -37.80
C ASP A 753 -15.46 12.59 -38.26
N ASP A 754 -15.34 13.05 -39.51
CA ASP A 754 -16.27 13.99 -40.13
C ASP A 754 -16.75 13.47 -41.49
N GLY A 755 -17.92 12.81 -41.49
CA GLY A 755 -18.53 12.21 -42.69
C GLY A 755 -17.96 10.86 -43.09
N THR A 756 -16.63 10.71 -43.13
CA THR A 756 -15.91 9.45 -43.43
C THR A 756 -14.93 9.10 -42.32
N ASP A 757 -14.55 7.82 -42.22
CA ASP A 757 -13.48 7.38 -41.31
C ASP A 757 -12.23 8.24 -41.52
N PHE A 758 -11.82 8.96 -40.47
CA PHE A 758 -10.63 9.81 -40.55
C PHE A 758 -9.38 8.96 -40.71
N PHE A 759 -9.31 7.78 -40.08
CA PHE A 759 -8.13 6.94 -40.02
C PHE A 759 -8.51 5.45 -39.88
N MET A 760 -7.81 4.58 -40.61
CA MET A 760 -7.98 3.13 -40.55
C MET A 760 -6.63 2.40 -40.46
N LEU A 761 -6.68 1.08 -40.26
CA LEU A 761 -5.51 0.23 -40.36
C LEU A 761 -4.78 0.47 -41.70
N GLY A 762 -3.47 0.70 -41.62
CA GLY A 762 -2.56 1.11 -42.69
C GLY A 762 -2.27 2.61 -42.73
N ASP A 763 -3.07 3.47 -42.08
CA ASP A 763 -2.84 4.92 -42.09
C ASP A 763 -1.81 5.38 -41.04
N SER A 764 -1.34 4.51 -40.14
CA SER A 764 -0.30 4.85 -39.16
C SER A 764 0.89 5.55 -39.80
N GLY A 765 1.32 6.66 -39.21
CA GLY A 765 2.38 7.51 -39.72
C GLY A 765 1.91 8.69 -40.55
N SER A 766 0.62 8.76 -40.93
CA SER A 766 0.07 9.89 -41.69
C SER A 766 0.23 11.22 -40.93
N GLY A 767 0.66 12.25 -41.66
CA GLY A 767 0.75 13.60 -41.17
C GLY A 767 -0.63 14.24 -41.05
N VAL A 768 -0.91 14.84 -39.90
CA VAL A 768 -2.15 15.54 -39.60
C VAL A 768 -1.90 17.03 -39.59
N PHE A 769 -2.73 17.78 -40.31
CA PHE A 769 -2.65 19.23 -40.46
C PHE A 769 -3.90 19.91 -39.91
N VAL A 770 -3.74 21.06 -39.27
CA VAL A 770 -4.85 21.97 -38.97
C VAL A 770 -5.23 22.73 -40.23
N LEU A 771 -6.53 22.76 -40.54
CA LEU A 771 -7.09 23.53 -41.63
C LEU A 771 -7.36 24.98 -41.19
N ASP A 772 -6.44 25.90 -41.47
CA ASP A 772 -6.69 27.34 -41.28
C ASP A 772 -7.45 27.90 -42.47
N LYS A 773 -8.78 27.90 -42.36
CA LYS A 773 -9.68 28.45 -43.39
C LYS A 773 -9.49 29.96 -43.62
N LYS A 774 -8.92 30.71 -42.67
CA LYS A 774 -8.69 32.16 -42.81
C LYS A 774 -7.42 32.45 -43.60
N LYS A 775 -6.37 31.66 -43.39
CA LYS A 775 -5.07 31.82 -44.07
C LYS A 775 -4.93 30.92 -45.30
N ASN A 776 -5.89 30.04 -45.55
CA ASN A 776 -5.81 28.98 -46.56
C ASN A 776 -4.49 28.19 -46.46
N SER A 777 -4.09 27.86 -45.23
CA SER A 777 -2.83 27.17 -44.93
C SER A 777 -3.08 25.86 -44.18
N LEU A 778 -2.16 24.91 -44.37
CA LEU A 778 -2.10 23.64 -43.65
C LEU A 778 -0.94 23.71 -42.66
N ASN A 779 -1.26 23.77 -41.37
CA ASN A 779 -0.24 23.85 -40.34
C ASN A 779 -0.06 22.47 -39.70
N PRO A 780 1.16 21.89 -39.67
CA PRO A 780 1.40 20.59 -39.05
C PRO A 780 0.92 20.52 -37.59
N LEU A 781 0.17 19.47 -37.25
CA LEU A 781 -0.35 19.18 -35.92
C LEU A 781 0.33 17.97 -35.28
N GLY A 782 0.48 16.88 -36.04
CA GLY A 782 0.93 15.61 -35.46
C GLY A 782 0.97 14.41 -36.39
N ILE A 783 1.40 13.27 -35.85
CA ILE A 783 1.43 11.97 -36.54
C ILE A 783 0.31 11.09 -35.99
N ALA A 784 -0.59 10.61 -36.86
CA ALA A 784 -1.64 9.68 -36.48
C ALA A 784 -1.09 8.25 -36.31
N PHE A 785 -1.45 7.57 -35.22
CA PHE A 785 -0.82 6.28 -34.88
C PHE A 785 -1.77 5.20 -34.32
N ALA A 786 -2.90 5.58 -33.70
CA ALA A 786 -3.85 4.63 -33.13
C ALA A 786 -5.31 5.01 -33.43
N ARG A 787 -6.16 4.00 -33.58
CA ARG A 787 -7.60 4.14 -33.88
C ARG A 787 -8.43 3.59 -32.73
N TYR A 788 -9.43 4.36 -32.36
CA TYR A 788 -10.59 3.94 -31.59
C TYR A 788 -11.81 3.88 -32.53
N ASN A 789 -12.91 3.24 -32.16
CA ASN A 789 -14.14 3.32 -32.95
C ASN A 789 -14.65 4.77 -32.99
N SER A 790 -14.51 5.53 -31.91
CA SER A 790 -15.06 6.89 -31.82
C SER A 790 -14.10 8.01 -32.24
N HIS A 791 -12.79 7.76 -32.27
CA HIS A 791 -11.78 8.78 -32.57
C HIS A 791 -10.42 8.19 -32.99
N THR A 792 -9.49 9.05 -33.37
CA THR A 792 -8.10 8.74 -33.76
C THR A 792 -7.14 9.46 -32.84
N ALA A 793 -6.09 8.78 -32.38
CA ALA A 793 -5.04 9.36 -31.56
C ALA A 793 -3.86 9.85 -32.41
N VAL A 794 -3.34 11.02 -32.05
CA VAL A 794 -2.29 11.73 -32.78
C VAL A 794 -1.20 12.24 -31.83
N CYS A 795 0.05 11.89 -32.14
CA CYS A 795 1.23 12.37 -31.43
C CYS A 795 1.52 13.84 -31.78
N ARG A 796 2.00 14.64 -30.84
CA ARG A 796 2.26 16.08 -31.04
C ARG A 796 3.50 16.33 -31.90
N ILE A 797 3.36 17.04 -33.02
CA ILE A 797 4.48 17.26 -33.94
C ILE A 797 5.63 18.04 -33.30
N LYS A 798 5.32 19.09 -32.51
CA LYS A 798 6.33 19.93 -31.83
C LYS A 798 7.29 19.06 -31.00
N LYS A 799 6.76 18.10 -30.23
CA LYS A 799 7.57 17.20 -29.40
C LYS A 799 8.41 16.21 -30.21
N ILE A 800 7.91 15.74 -31.35
CA ILE A 800 8.66 14.85 -32.25
C ILE A 800 9.84 15.59 -32.87
N VAL A 801 9.61 16.81 -33.37
CA VAL A 801 10.63 17.67 -33.99
C VAL A 801 11.73 18.01 -32.98
N ASP A 802 11.35 18.35 -31.75
CA ASP A 802 12.30 18.59 -30.64
C ASP A 802 13.11 17.32 -30.31
N ALA A 803 12.44 16.17 -30.20
CA ALA A 803 13.09 14.90 -29.85
C ALA A 803 14.08 14.42 -30.91
N PHE A 804 13.74 14.58 -32.19
CA PHE A 804 14.56 14.08 -33.31
C PHE A 804 15.50 15.14 -33.88
N ASN A 805 15.45 16.37 -33.37
CA ASN A 805 16.23 17.50 -33.84
C ASN A 805 16.16 17.65 -35.38
N CYS A 806 14.94 17.81 -35.89
CA CYS A 806 14.67 18.03 -37.31
C CYS A 806 13.87 19.32 -37.55
N SER A 807 13.68 19.69 -38.81
CA SER A 807 12.84 20.82 -39.23
C SER A 807 11.85 20.34 -40.30
N MET A 808 10.63 20.87 -40.26
CA MET A 808 9.54 20.47 -41.14
C MET A 808 9.62 21.16 -42.49
N CYS A 809 9.44 20.43 -43.60
CA CYS A 809 9.60 20.97 -44.95
C CYS A 809 8.39 20.66 -45.84
N HIS A 810 8.19 21.50 -46.87
CA HIS A 810 7.25 21.26 -47.96
C HIS A 810 7.94 21.50 -49.31
N GLU A 811 7.57 20.73 -50.33
CA GLU A 811 8.02 20.92 -51.71
C GLU A 811 7.09 21.89 -52.45
N ASP A 812 7.65 22.87 -53.15
CA ASP A 812 6.88 23.67 -54.12
C ASP A 812 6.45 22.77 -55.29
N GLU A 813 5.14 22.58 -55.48
CA GLU A 813 4.63 22.08 -56.76
C GLU A 813 4.85 23.17 -57.82
N PRO A 814 5.48 22.88 -58.96
CA PRO A 814 5.58 23.84 -60.05
C PRO A 814 4.15 24.22 -60.48
N MET A 815 3.79 25.49 -60.33
CA MET A 815 2.52 25.99 -60.85
C MET A 815 2.39 25.60 -62.32
N ASP A 816 1.39 24.77 -62.64
CA ASP A 816 0.99 24.49 -64.01
C ASP A 816 0.72 25.84 -64.69
N VAL A 817 1.59 26.21 -65.62
CA VAL A 817 1.41 27.38 -66.46
C VAL A 817 0.38 27.00 -67.53
N SER A 818 -0.89 27.17 -67.16
CA SER A 818 -2.11 27.34 -67.98
C SER A 818 -2.22 26.62 -69.33
#